data_AF-A0AA39U8I4-F1
#
_entry.id   AF-A0AA39U8I4-F1
#
_cell.length_a   1.000
_cell.length_b   1.000
_cell.length_c   1.000
_cell.angle_alpha   90.00
_cell.angle_beta   90.00
_cell.angle_gamma   90.00
#
_symmetry.space_group_name_H-M   'P 1'
#
loop_
_entity.id
_entity.type
_entity.pdbx_description
1 polymer ?
#
loop_
_entity_poly.entity_id
_entity_poly.type
_entity_poly.pdbx_seq_one_letter_code
_entity_poly.pdbx_strand_id
1 'polypeptide(L)'
;MSTLKQSFLPQECREIRIRHHSRRQAASAAEVLLNEKCLGISIVQARAGSDVEYLAIATPEEVAVISLSHNYGILPKDEPFRALLSAKYPVLAGFNMPRLSICLFCHLNYHVQAIDLSTFRSKTASNPYYPAKLLCETMAMKVDGFAVDSLWNDRLDEEEHETIRKVCLRAWISAIIIKRNLDIVQTIKPIETRWMKPETLVIETIAKVLACLGRLLSEADILQRAKPTEISNDFSEVKMDIILTTSDGRQFKGSPKKSRGKETEIKVRGGFSGTVASVKVIGREGGTNTEKARDELLLHALQGDCHLRHSKFKTVVSAMVSARSLVVAHGPPGTGKTSTISAAAVIWGRKKLPTWIVAHSNVAVKNIAEKLASSDVNFKIIVSKEFYVEWHEHLYTQIVDRLFRADELPNNPKDLGYTIGASTIILSTLSMLSNPALDDNGMFDLVPPKILVVDEASQINIFEYMHVFFKFRNVMNQVPPYGKDKAPSMQCIFDIDHLKDESYFLNIQYRMPHPLGEFISREVYNGRLRSEHRIKDPSCVAFIDTKTGMEERSGLSWQNASEIRTIVHLVKLYYKDRNFCIITPYDAQRAAIERELQSNNLPWERVFNVDSFQGNEADIVIVSVVRGREPGFLRSDQRMNLSSQAEVSLSGPGELTLVGKLARGKNWVEWTAVAEQRVNLPDAIGKHAFPHNSPATHQLTGTRPNFDVRALFRHPSSETTSGTRTFSALAC
;
A
#
# COMPACT_ATOMS: atom_id res chain seq x y z
N MET A 1 -11.25 25.76 -39.41
CA MET A 1 -10.26 26.19 -38.40
C MET A 1 -10.97 27.12 -37.43
N SER A 2 -10.56 27.13 -36.15
CA SER A 2 -10.98 28.13 -35.16
C SER A 2 -9.75 28.63 -34.38
N THR A 3 -9.94 29.64 -33.53
CA THR A 3 -8.87 30.22 -32.71
C THR A 3 -9.28 30.17 -31.24
N LEU A 4 -8.37 29.74 -30.37
CA LEU A 4 -8.58 29.64 -28.93
C LEU A 4 -7.72 30.65 -28.19
N LYS A 5 -8.35 31.50 -27.36
CA LYS A 5 -7.65 32.49 -26.54
C LYS A 5 -7.23 31.92 -25.18
N GLN A 6 -5.97 32.13 -24.81
CA GLN A 6 -5.41 31.81 -23.49
C GLN A 6 -4.82 33.06 -22.82
N SER A 7 -4.87 33.10 -21.49
CA SER A 7 -4.39 34.22 -20.65
C SER A 7 -3.42 33.78 -19.53
N PHE A 8 -3.25 32.48 -19.31
CA PHE A 8 -2.53 31.92 -18.15
C PHE A 8 -1.02 31.71 -18.42
N LEU A 9 -0.58 31.77 -19.68
CA LEU A 9 0.83 31.85 -20.10
C LEU A 9 1.08 33.15 -20.88
N PRO A 10 1.30 34.29 -20.21
CA PRO A 10 1.27 35.62 -20.84
C PRO A 10 2.43 35.92 -21.81
N GLN A 11 3.50 35.12 -21.79
CA GLN A 11 4.66 35.21 -22.70
C GLN A 11 4.63 34.16 -23.84
N GLU A 12 3.61 33.31 -23.89
CA GLU A 12 3.39 32.35 -24.99
C GLU A 12 2.31 32.87 -25.95
N CYS A 13 2.08 32.16 -27.06
CA CYS A 13 1.04 32.53 -28.02
C CYS A 13 -0.33 32.69 -27.34
N ARG A 14 -0.95 33.87 -27.47
CA ARG A 14 -2.27 34.15 -26.87
C ARG A 14 -3.44 33.58 -27.68
N GLU A 15 -3.23 33.32 -28.96
CA GLU A 15 -4.25 32.87 -29.92
C GLU A 15 -3.78 31.60 -30.62
N ILE A 16 -4.24 30.46 -30.12
CA ILE A 16 -3.83 29.13 -30.60
C ILE A 16 -4.75 28.72 -31.76
N ARG A 17 -4.17 28.34 -32.89
CA ARG A 17 -4.92 27.88 -34.07
C ARG A 17 -5.40 26.44 -33.85
N ILE A 18 -6.68 26.17 -34.11
CA ILE A 18 -7.27 24.83 -34.00
C ILE A 18 -7.76 24.35 -35.38
N ARG A 19 -7.27 23.18 -35.78
CA ARG A 19 -7.77 22.41 -36.93
C ARG A 19 -8.70 21.33 -36.41
N HIS A 20 -9.95 21.33 -36.90
CA HIS A 20 -10.95 20.33 -36.55
C HIS A 20 -11.00 19.28 -37.66
N HIS A 21 -10.89 18.01 -37.27
CA HIS A 21 -10.85 16.87 -38.19
C HIS A 21 -11.89 15.83 -37.78
N SER A 22 -12.61 15.30 -38.76
CA SER A 22 -13.42 14.08 -38.57
C SER A 22 -12.52 12.84 -38.51
N ARG A 23 -13.06 11.73 -37.99
CA ARG A 23 -12.40 10.40 -38.02
C ARG A 23 -11.87 10.01 -39.41
N ARG A 24 -12.55 10.41 -40.50
CA ARG A 24 -12.14 10.15 -41.89
C ARG A 24 -10.90 10.95 -42.32
N GLN A 25 -10.61 12.07 -41.66
CA GLN A 25 -9.48 12.95 -41.93
C GLN A 25 -8.29 12.71 -40.99
N ALA A 26 -8.40 11.78 -40.04
CA ALA A 26 -7.37 11.50 -39.04
C ALA A 26 -6.00 11.16 -39.67
N ALA A 27 -5.98 10.32 -40.70
CA ALA A 27 -4.76 9.98 -41.44
C ALA A 27 -4.06 11.21 -42.03
N SER A 28 -4.79 12.06 -42.75
CA SER A 28 -4.26 13.29 -43.35
C SER A 28 -3.82 14.31 -42.28
N ALA A 29 -4.50 14.36 -41.13
CA ALA A 29 -4.03 15.16 -40.00
C ALA A 29 -2.69 14.65 -39.46
N ALA A 30 -2.50 13.33 -39.38
CA ALA A 30 -1.24 12.73 -38.95
C ALA A 30 -0.11 12.90 -39.95
N GLU A 31 -0.35 12.82 -41.26
CA GLU A 31 0.65 13.10 -42.30
C GLU A 31 1.26 14.50 -42.15
N VAL A 32 0.44 15.51 -41.81
CA VAL A 32 0.92 16.87 -41.52
C VAL A 32 1.78 16.88 -40.25
N LEU A 33 1.28 16.30 -39.16
CA LEU A 33 1.94 16.30 -37.85
C LEU A 33 3.23 15.46 -37.78
N LEU A 34 3.40 14.46 -38.65
CA LEU A 34 4.61 13.61 -38.68
C LEU A 34 5.89 14.38 -39.03
N ASN A 35 5.79 15.54 -39.67
CA ASN A 35 6.93 16.40 -40.01
C ASN A 35 7.39 17.28 -38.84
N GLU A 36 6.60 17.35 -37.77
CA GLU A 36 6.87 18.16 -36.59
C GLU A 36 7.83 17.44 -35.63
N LYS A 37 8.48 18.18 -34.72
CA LYS A 37 9.45 17.59 -33.77
C LYS A 37 8.89 17.31 -32.38
N CYS A 38 8.00 18.18 -31.89
CA CYS A 38 7.49 18.17 -30.52
C CYS A 38 5.97 18.15 -30.54
N LEU A 39 5.35 17.07 -30.06
CA LEU A 39 3.91 16.91 -30.07
C LEU A 39 3.35 16.67 -28.66
N GLY A 40 2.44 17.53 -28.25
CA GLY A 40 1.64 17.32 -27.05
C GLY A 40 0.36 16.55 -27.37
N ILE A 41 -0.11 15.69 -26.46
CA ILE A 41 -1.33 14.89 -26.65
C ILE A 41 -2.27 14.95 -25.44
N SER A 42 -3.58 14.95 -25.71
CA SER A 42 -4.63 14.75 -24.71
C SER A 42 -5.88 14.15 -25.33
N ILE A 43 -6.69 13.44 -24.54
CA ILE A 43 -7.97 12.84 -24.96
C ILE A 43 -9.14 13.32 -24.10
N VAL A 44 -10.35 13.14 -24.65
CA VAL A 44 -11.64 13.09 -23.94
C VAL A 44 -12.17 11.67 -24.07
N GLN A 45 -12.53 11.06 -22.95
CA GLN A 45 -13.21 9.76 -22.94
C GLN A 45 -14.72 9.95 -22.85
N ALA A 46 -15.49 9.08 -23.50
CA ALA A 46 -16.94 9.08 -23.42
C ALA A 46 -17.46 8.90 -21.97
N ARG A 47 -18.73 9.23 -21.74
CA ARG A 47 -19.35 9.10 -20.41
C ARG A 47 -19.53 7.65 -19.95
N ALA A 48 -19.76 6.71 -20.87
CA ALA A 48 -20.22 5.36 -20.59
C ALA A 48 -19.22 4.23 -20.95
N GLY A 49 -17.92 4.52 -21.06
CA GLY A 49 -16.93 3.49 -21.41
C GLY A 49 -15.50 4.01 -21.55
N SER A 50 -14.62 3.14 -22.05
CA SER A 50 -13.21 3.43 -22.34
C SER A 50 -12.97 4.24 -23.63
N ASP A 51 -14.04 4.51 -24.37
CA ASP A 51 -14.02 5.06 -25.72
C ASP A 51 -13.42 6.47 -25.76
N VAL A 52 -12.68 6.77 -26.82
CA VAL A 52 -12.14 8.11 -27.07
C VAL A 52 -13.10 8.89 -27.95
N GLU A 53 -13.63 10.00 -27.43
CA GLU A 53 -14.55 10.89 -28.14
C GLU A 53 -13.78 11.95 -28.93
N TYR A 54 -12.83 12.61 -28.27
CA TYR A 54 -11.92 13.58 -28.88
C TYR A 54 -10.47 13.25 -28.57
N LEU A 55 -9.60 13.43 -29.56
CA LEU A 55 -8.16 13.37 -29.43
C LEU A 55 -7.57 14.68 -29.95
N ALA A 56 -6.85 15.40 -29.10
CA ALA A 56 -6.08 16.58 -29.47
C ALA A 56 -4.59 16.22 -29.55
N ILE A 57 -3.96 16.54 -30.68
CA ILE A 57 -2.51 16.50 -30.86
C ILE A 57 -2.06 17.92 -31.24
N ALA A 58 -1.06 18.44 -30.54
CA ALA A 58 -0.65 19.83 -30.63
C ALA A 58 0.83 19.96 -30.98
N THR A 59 1.13 20.87 -31.90
CA THR A 59 2.44 21.51 -31.98
C THR A 59 2.47 22.70 -31.01
N PRO A 60 3.63 23.36 -30.82
CA PRO A 60 3.68 24.62 -30.10
C PRO A 60 2.86 25.77 -30.73
N GLU A 61 2.45 25.66 -32.00
CA GLU A 61 1.81 26.73 -32.77
C GLU A 61 0.33 26.47 -33.09
N GLU A 62 -0.08 25.21 -33.18
CA GLU A 62 -1.44 24.81 -33.52
C GLU A 62 -1.84 23.47 -32.91
N VAL A 63 -3.15 23.22 -32.83
CA VAL A 63 -3.74 21.99 -32.33
C VAL A 63 -4.62 21.35 -33.40
N ALA A 64 -4.39 20.09 -33.71
CA ALA A 64 -5.33 19.26 -34.45
C ALA A 64 -6.22 18.51 -33.44
N VAL A 65 -7.52 18.78 -33.46
CA VAL A 65 -8.53 18.01 -32.71
C VAL A 65 -9.29 17.08 -33.66
N ILE A 66 -9.34 15.81 -33.30
CA ILE A 66 -9.94 14.73 -34.10
C ILE A 66 -11.11 14.17 -33.32
N SER A 67 -12.31 14.25 -33.88
CA SER A 67 -13.48 13.52 -33.36
C SER A 67 -13.38 12.05 -33.76
N LEU A 68 -13.43 11.16 -32.76
CA LEU A 68 -13.28 9.71 -32.87
C LEU A 68 -14.56 8.95 -32.47
N SER A 69 -15.64 9.68 -32.19
CA SER A 69 -16.93 9.19 -31.68
C SER A 69 -17.57 8.08 -32.52
N HIS A 70 -18.29 7.18 -31.83
CA HIS A 70 -19.25 6.21 -32.39
C HIS A 70 -18.74 5.14 -33.39
N ASN A 71 -17.43 4.89 -33.53
CA ASN A 71 -16.93 3.72 -34.27
C ASN A 71 -15.61 3.18 -33.70
N TYR A 72 -15.54 1.86 -33.45
CA TYR A 72 -14.34 1.18 -32.97
C TYR A 72 -13.42 0.71 -34.10
N GLY A 73 -12.13 0.53 -33.78
CA GLY A 73 -11.17 -0.16 -34.63
C GLY A 73 -10.36 0.75 -35.54
N ILE A 74 -9.89 0.19 -36.65
CA ILE A 74 -8.92 0.79 -37.58
C ILE A 74 -9.48 2.07 -38.24
N LEU A 75 -8.60 3.04 -38.48
CA LEU A 75 -8.91 4.28 -39.21
C LEU A 75 -8.77 4.07 -40.72
N PRO A 76 -9.49 4.84 -41.57
CA PRO A 76 -9.24 4.83 -43.01
C PRO A 76 -7.83 5.37 -43.33
N LYS A 77 -7.05 4.63 -44.13
CA LYS A 77 -5.64 4.94 -44.47
C LYS A 77 -4.77 5.17 -43.22
N ASP A 78 -4.80 4.24 -42.28
CA ASP A 78 -4.28 4.44 -40.94
C ASP A 78 -2.76 4.53 -40.78
N GLU A 79 -1.97 4.06 -41.73
CA GLU A 79 -0.51 3.93 -41.55
C GLU A 79 0.21 5.22 -41.06
N PRO A 80 -0.08 6.45 -41.56
CA PRO A 80 0.49 7.68 -41.02
C PRO A 80 0.06 7.95 -39.57
N PHE A 81 -1.18 7.59 -39.22
CA PHE A 81 -1.72 7.76 -37.87
C PHE A 81 -1.12 6.77 -36.87
N ARG A 82 -0.95 5.52 -37.31
CA ARG A 82 -0.26 4.45 -36.57
C ARG A 82 1.22 4.76 -36.40
N ALA A 83 1.86 5.32 -37.42
CA ALA A 83 3.22 5.83 -37.34
C ALA A 83 3.30 6.95 -36.29
N LEU A 84 2.43 7.96 -36.36
CA LEU A 84 2.41 9.09 -35.41
C LEU A 84 2.30 8.64 -33.95
N LEU A 85 1.43 7.67 -33.66
CA LEU A 85 1.26 7.16 -32.29
C LEU A 85 2.39 6.24 -31.81
N SER A 86 3.14 5.60 -32.72
CA SER A 86 4.16 4.60 -32.35
C SER A 86 5.59 4.95 -32.75
N ALA A 87 5.82 6.19 -33.19
CA ALA A 87 7.13 6.71 -33.53
C ALA A 87 7.93 7.08 -32.28
N LYS A 88 9.26 6.99 -32.41
CA LYS A 88 10.21 7.56 -31.45
C LYS A 88 10.41 9.08 -31.66
N TYR A 89 10.20 9.54 -32.89
CA TYR A 89 10.25 10.95 -33.32
C TYR A 89 9.18 11.19 -34.40
N PRO A 90 8.31 12.23 -34.33
CA PRO A 90 8.16 13.24 -33.27
C PRO A 90 8.06 12.68 -31.84
N VAL A 91 8.49 13.47 -30.87
CA VAL A 91 8.28 13.12 -29.46
C VAL A 91 6.86 13.49 -29.05
N LEU A 92 6.05 12.47 -28.79
CA LEU A 92 4.70 12.58 -28.27
C LEU A 92 4.73 12.59 -26.73
N ALA A 93 4.19 13.61 -26.06
CA ALA A 93 4.09 13.62 -24.60
C ALA A 93 2.80 14.25 -24.06
N GLY A 94 2.44 13.86 -22.84
CA GLY A 94 1.28 14.38 -22.12
C GLY A 94 1.37 14.04 -20.64
N PHE A 95 0.36 14.42 -19.86
CA PHE A 95 0.23 13.96 -18.47
C PHE A 95 -0.67 12.73 -18.41
N ASN A 96 -0.36 11.79 -17.50
CA ASN A 96 -1.12 10.56 -17.29
C ASN A 96 -1.13 9.62 -18.52
N MET A 97 -0.03 9.63 -19.28
CA MET A 97 0.17 8.83 -20.49
C MET A 97 0.01 7.32 -20.30
N PRO A 98 0.32 6.68 -19.15
CA PRO A 98 -0.02 5.29 -18.90
C PRO A 98 -1.51 4.97 -19.11
N ARG A 99 -2.41 5.86 -18.65
CA ARG A 99 -3.86 5.68 -18.83
C ARG A 99 -4.30 6.07 -20.24
N LEU A 100 -3.82 7.22 -20.75
CA LEU A 100 -4.14 7.69 -22.12
C LEU A 100 -3.75 6.67 -23.21
N SER A 101 -2.56 6.08 -23.10
CA SER A 101 -2.04 5.10 -24.07
C SER A 101 -2.83 3.78 -24.08
N ILE A 102 -3.30 3.32 -22.92
CA ILE A 102 -4.19 2.15 -22.82
C ILE A 102 -5.54 2.47 -23.48
N CYS A 103 -6.14 3.64 -23.20
CA CYS A 103 -7.42 4.03 -23.80
C CYS A 103 -7.33 4.17 -25.33
N LEU A 104 -6.28 4.82 -25.84
CA LEU A 104 -6.01 4.92 -27.28
C LEU A 104 -5.83 3.54 -27.93
N PHE A 105 -5.10 2.63 -27.28
CA PHE A 105 -4.98 1.25 -27.75
C PHE A 105 -6.34 0.54 -27.76
N CYS A 106 -7.15 0.64 -26.70
CA CYS A 106 -8.46 0.00 -26.65
C CYS A 106 -9.45 0.54 -27.70
N HIS A 107 -9.37 1.83 -28.05
CA HIS A 107 -10.27 2.45 -29.03
C HIS A 107 -9.87 2.18 -30.48
N LEU A 108 -8.57 2.23 -30.78
CA LEU A 108 -8.03 2.21 -32.15
C LEU A 108 -7.23 0.95 -32.51
N ASN A 109 -6.89 0.10 -31.54
CA ASN A 109 -5.99 -1.05 -31.67
C ASN A 109 -4.57 -0.68 -32.16
N TYR A 110 -4.13 0.56 -31.91
CA TYR A 110 -2.76 1.01 -32.22
C TYR A 110 -1.89 1.05 -30.97
N HIS A 111 -0.68 0.52 -31.11
CA HIS A 111 0.35 0.70 -30.09
C HIS A 111 0.74 2.17 -29.98
N VAL A 112 0.96 2.62 -28.74
CA VAL A 112 1.32 4.01 -28.44
C VAL A 112 2.70 4.00 -27.79
N GLN A 113 3.57 4.86 -28.29
CA GLN A 113 4.84 5.25 -27.67
C GLN A 113 4.77 6.74 -27.34
N ALA A 114 5.07 7.12 -26.10
CA ALA A 114 4.97 8.50 -25.64
C ALA A 114 5.82 8.76 -24.39
N ILE A 115 5.86 10.00 -23.91
CA ILE A 115 6.48 10.36 -22.63
C ILE A 115 5.43 10.88 -21.65
N ASP A 116 5.47 10.39 -20.42
CA ASP A 116 4.65 10.96 -19.33
C ASP A 116 5.37 12.14 -18.67
N LEU A 117 4.80 13.34 -18.81
CA LEU A 117 5.36 14.58 -18.28
C LEU A 117 5.40 14.64 -16.75
N SER A 118 4.61 13.83 -16.02
CA SER A 118 4.72 13.74 -14.56
C SER A 118 6.03 13.09 -14.09
N THR A 119 6.71 12.34 -14.98
CA THR A 119 8.00 11.68 -14.70
C THR A 119 9.23 12.54 -14.99
N PHE A 120 9.02 13.80 -15.40
CA PHE A 120 10.06 14.71 -15.89
C PHE A 120 11.22 14.98 -14.90
N ARG A 121 10.97 14.88 -13.59
CA ARG A 121 12.02 14.87 -12.53
C ARG A 121 11.93 13.69 -11.56
N SER A 122 10.78 13.02 -11.45
CA SER A 122 10.58 11.85 -10.58
C SER A 122 10.58 10.58 -11.40
N LYS A 123 11.39 9.58 -11.02
CA LYS A 123 11.32 8.23 -11.60
C LYS A 123 10.14 7.40 -11.09
N THR A 124 9.33 7.95 -10.18
CA THR A 124 8.22 7.25 -9.51
C THR A 124 6.92 8.06 -9.60
N ALA A 125 5.78 7.40 -9.82
CA ALA A 125 4.47 8.06 -9.90
C ALA A 125 3.84 8.34 -8.52
N SER A 126 4.51 7.93 -7.43
CA SER A 126 4.15 8.22 -6.04
C SER A 126 4.22 9.72 -5.68
N ASN A 127 5.02 10.52 -6.40
CA ASN A 127 5.04 11.98 -6.29
C ASN A 127 5.00 12.62 -7.70
N PRO A 128 3.87 12.52 -8.40
CA PRO A 128 3.76 12.92 -9.80
C PRO A 128 3.75 14.45 -9.92
N TYR A 129 4.44 14.97 -10.92
CA TYR A 129 4.42 16.40 -11.19
C TYR A 129 3.08 16.84 -11.79
N TYR A 130 2.37 17.72 -11.08
CA TYR A 130 1.16 18.38 -11.58
C TYR A 130 1.49 19.39 -12.69
N PRO A 131 0.59 19.62 -13.66
CA PRO A 131 0.82 20.51 -14.80
C PRO A 131 1.27 21.91 -14.41
N ALA A 132 0.60 22.59 -13.47
CA ALA A 132 1.01 23.91 -13.02
C ALA A 132 2.39 23.92 -12.36
N LYS A 133 2.67 22.94 -11.49
CA LYS A 133 3.97 22.81 -10.81
C LYS A 133 5.09 22.62 -11.83
N LEU A 134 4.90 21.74 -12.81
CA LEU A 134 5.90 21.49 -13.84
C LEU A 134 6.12 22.73 -14.72
N LEU A 135 5.06 23.46 -15.12
CA LEU A 135 5.21 24.71 -15.85
C LEU A 135 5.97 25.77 -15.04
N CYS A 136 5.62 25.98 -13.77
CA CYS A 136 6.32 26.93 -12.90
C CYS A 136 7.82 26.62 -12.80
N GLU A 137 8.19 25.34 -12.60
CA GLU A 137 9.58 24.91 -12.45
C GLU A 137 10.36 24.87 -13.79
N THR A 138 9.71 24.55 -14.91
CA THR A 138 10.38 24.44 -16.24
C THR A 138 10.39 25.73 -17.04
N MET A 139 9.48 26.67 -16.78
CA MET A 139 9.34 27.88 -17.58
C MET A 139 9.90 29.16 -16.94
N ALA A 140 10.28 29.12 -15.65
CA ALA A 140 10.84 30.27 -14.91
C ALA A 140 10.00 31.57 -15.01
N MET A 141 8.67 31.43 -15.09
CA MET A 141 7.73 32.51 -15.39
C MET A 141 6.52 32.52 -14.45
N LYS A 142 5.82 33.65 -14.41
CA LYS A 142 4.56 33.80 -13.69
C LYS A 142 3.42 33.09 -14.44
N VAL A 143 3.18 31.83 -14.09
CA VAL A 143 2.06 31.01 -14.58
C VAL A 143 0.84 31.20 -13.66
N ASP A 144 -0.36 31.31 -14.23
CA ASP A 144 -1.58 31.10 -13.43
C ASP A 144 -1.79 29.59 -13.22
N GLY A 145 -1.16 29.07 -12.17
CA GLY A 145 -1.22 27.65 -11.85
C GLY A 145 -2.63 27.14 -11.55
N PHE A 146 -3.54 28.01 -11.11
CA PHE A 146 -4.93 27.64 -10.87
C PHE A 146 -5.66 27.40 -12.20
N ALA A 147 -5.52 28.33 -13.14
CA ALA A 147 -6.10 28.20 -14.48
C ALA A 147 -5.47 27.07 -15.31
N VAL A 148 -4.24 26.63 -14.99
CA VAL A 148 -3.63 25.44 -15.58
C VAL A 148 -4.18 24.16 -14.95
N ASP A 149 -4.13 24.01 -13.63
CA ASP A 149 -4.53 22.75 -12.99
C ASP A 149 -6.05 22.51 -13.10
N SER A 150 -6.87 23.56 -13.22
CA SER A 150 -8.31 23.41 -13.50
C SER A 150 -8.58 22.69 -14.83
N LEU A 151 -7.72 22.87 -15.86
CA LEU A 151 -7.86 22.18 -17.14
C LEU A 151 -7.84 20.66 -16.98
N TRP A 152 -7.06 20.11 -16.04
CA TRP A 152 -7.00 18.66 -15.78
C TRP A 152 -7.97 18.18 -14.69
N ASN A 153 -8.44 19.06 -13.80
CA ASN A 153 -9.20 18.68 -12.61
C ASN A 153 -10.70 19.00 -12.67
N ASP A 154 -11.15 20.01 -13.41
CA ASP A 154 -12.58 20.27 -13.60
C ASP A 154 -13.22 19.16 -14.46
N ARG A 155 -14.49 18.85 -14.18
CA ARG A 155 -15.27 17.85 -14.92
C ARG A 155 -15.39 18.26 -16.40
N LEU A 156 -15.37 17.27 -17.30
CA LEU A 156 -15.69 17.43 -18.73
C LEU A 156 -17.21 17.23 -18.98
N ASP A 157 -18.03 17.58 -17.99
CA ASP A 157 -19.48 17.42 -18.03
C ASP A 157 -20.20 18.69 -18.57
N GLU A 158 -19.40 19.66 -19.04
CA GLU A 158 -19.80 20.95 -19.59
C GLU A 158 -20.15 20.86 -21.09
N GLU A 159 -20.56 21.98 -21.71
CA GLU A 159 -20.84 22.07 -23.14
C GLU A 159 -19.67 21.58 -24.01
N GLU A 160 -20.00 20.97 -25.15
CA GLU A 160 -19.03 20.36 -26.09
C GLU A 160 -17.87 21.31 -26.45
N HIS A 161 -18.17 22.60 -26.64
CA HIS A 161 -17.19 23.63 -26.93
C HIS A 161 -16.12 23.78 -25.83
N GLU A 162 -16.51 23.76 -24.55
CA GLU A 162 -15.58 23.89 -23.42
C GLU A 162 -14.77 22.59 -23.22
N THR A 163 -15.40 21.43 -23.46
CA THR A 163 -14.70 20.13 -23.49
C THR A 163 -13.61 20.11 -24.57
N ILE A 164 -13.91 20.59 -25.79
CA ILE A 164 -12.93 20.75 -26.88
C ILE A 164 -11.86 21.79 -26.52
N ARG A 165 -12.24 22.91 -25.89
CA ARG A 165 -11.30 23.94 -25.42
C ARG A 165 -10.29 23.37 -24.43
N LYS A 166 -10.76 22.64 -23.42
CA LYS A 166 -9.93 22.02 -22.38
C LYS A 166 -8.96 20.98 -22.96
N VAL A 167 -9.43 20.05 -23.79
CA VAL A 167 -8.55 19.02 -24.38
C VAL A 167 -7.49 19.62 -25.31
N CYS A 168 -7.84 20.65 -26.09
CA CYS A 168 -6.88 21.37 -26.92
C CYS A 168 -5.79 22.07 -26.10
N LEU A 169 -6.17 22.74 -25.01
CA LEU A 169 -5.21 23.39 -24.11
C LEU A 169 -4.29 22.39 -23.40
N ARG A 170 -4.81 21.24 -22.94
CA ARG A 170 -3.99 20.17 -22.33
C ARG A 170 -2.90 19.68 -23.28
N ALA A 171 -3.26 19.43 -24.54
CA ALA A 171 -2.32 19.02 -25.59
C ALA A 171 -1.30 20.13 -25.87
N TRP A 172 -1.74 21.37 -26.09
CA TRP A 172 -0.84 22.50 -26.39
C TRP A 172 0.16 22.79 -25.26
N ILE A 173 -0.29 22.83 -24.01
CA ILE A 173 0.58 22.98 -22.84
C ILE A 173 1.65 21.89 -22.81
N SER A 174 1.27 20.64 -23.11
CA SER A 174 2.21 19.52 -23.17
C SER A 174 3.27 19.73 -24.28
N ALA A 175 2.88 20.23 -25.45
CA ALA A 175 3.81 20.57 -26.53
C ALA A 175 4.79 21.69 -26.17
N ILE A 176 4.31 22.71 -25.46
CA ILE A 176 5.12 23.84 -24.96
C ILE A 176 6.17 23.37 -23.93
N ILE A 177 5.79 22.46 -23.01
CA ILE A 177 6.72 21.86 -22.05
C ILE A 177 7.84 21.11 -22.80
N ILE A 178 7.51 20.27 -23.79
CA ILE A 178 8.51 19.54 -24.59
C ILE A 178 9.45 20.52 -25.30
N LYS A 179 8.91 21.53 -26.00
CA LYS A 179 9.69 22.50 -26.79
C LYS A 179 10.78 23.18 -25.97
N ARG A 180 10.46 23.58 -24.73
CA ARG A 180 11.41 24.28 -23.83
C ARG A 180 12.41 23.35 -23.14
N ASN A 181 12.27 22.02 -23.28
CA ASN A 181 13.00 21.04 -22.47
C ASN A 181 13.58 19.86 -23.28
N LEU A 182 13.80 20.05 -24.59
CA LEU A 182 14.23 18.99 -25.52
C LEU A 182 15.39 18.11 -25.01
N ASP A 183 16.39 18.72 -24.36
CA ASP A 183 17.57 18.01 -23.85
C ASP A 183 17.21 17.01 -22.73
N ILE A 184 16.32 17.41 -21.81
CA ILE A 184 15.86 16.56 -20.71
C ILE A 184 14.90 15.49 -21.23
N VAL A 185 14.03 15.85 -22.17
CA VAL A 185 13.00 14.94 -22.72
C VAL A 185 13.62 13.67 -23.32
N GLN A 186 14.79 13.76 -23.95
CA GLN A 186 15.51 12.58 -24.47
C GLN A 186 16.03 11.62 -23.38
N THR A 187 16.19 12.09 -22.14
CA THR A 187 16.63 11.28 -20.99
C THR A 187 15.47 10.60 -20.26
N ILE A 188 14.22 11.04 -20.50
CA ILE A 188 13.04 10.44 -19.88
C ILE A 188 12.77 9.11 -20.57
N LYS A 189 12.63 8.05 -19.76
CA LYS A 189 12.26 6.74 -20.26
C LYS A 189 10.83 6.81 -20.82
N PRO A 190 10.63 6.61 -22.14
CA PRO A 190 9.29 6.67 -22.71
C PRO A 190 8.43 5.54 -22.14
N ILE A 191 7.12 5.62 -22.37
CA ILE A 191 6.20 4.50 -22.24
C ILE A 191 5.96 3.86 -23.62
N GLU A 192 5.71 2.55 -23.66
CA GLU A 192 5.33 1.84 -24.88
C GLU A 192 4.34 0.70 -24.56
N THR A 193 3.14 0.70 -25.18
CA THR A 193 2.15 -0.37 -24.95
C THR A 193 2.61 -1.75 -25.47
N ARG A 194 3.71 -1.80 -26.24
CA ARG A 194 4.36 -3.06 -26.69
C ARG A 194 5.21 -3.73 -25.59
N TRP A 195 5.64 -3.05 -24.52
CA TRP A 195 6.44 -3.69 -23.47
C TRP A 195 5.63 -4.54 -22.49
N MET A 196 4.30 -4.55 -22.62
CA MET A 196 3.42 -5.54 -21.98
C MET A 196 3.57 -6.97 -22.56
N LYS A 197 4.65 -7.23 -23.29
CA LYS A 197 5.14 -8.55 -23.69
C LYS A 197 5.41 -9.44 -22.47
N PRO A 198 4.96 -10.71 -22.49
CA PRO A 198 5.65 -11.78 -21.79
C PRO A 198 6.97 -12.11 -22.52
N GLU A 199 7.95 -12.66 -21.81
CA GLU A 199 9.23 -13.13 -22.40
C GLU A 199 9.03 -14.28 -23.41
N THR A 200 7.87 -14.95 -23.37
CA THR A 200 7.45 -15.99 -24.33
C THR A 200 5.97 -15.85 -24.72
N LEU A 201 5.68 -15.97 -26.02
CA LEU A 201 4.37 -16.01 -26.73
C LEU A 201 3.79 -14.70 -27.34
N VAL A 202 2.87 -14.97 -28.29
CA VAL A 202 2.43 -14.17 -29.45
C VAL A 202 1.67 -12.87 -29.11
N ILE A 203 1.73 -11.91 -30.04
CA ILE A 203 1.12 -10.57 -30.05
C ILE A 203 -0.32 -10.52 -29.51
N GLU A 204 -1.17 -11.50 -29.85
CA GLU A 204 -2.57 -11.57 -29.39
C GLU A 204 -2.73 -11.53 -27.85
N THR A 205 -1.71 -11.96 -27.12
CA THR A 205 -1.72 -11.95 -25.66
C THR A 205 -1.69 -10.52 -25.09
N ILE A 206 -0.98 -9.61 -25.76
CA ILE A 206 -0.80 -8.22 -25.32
C ILE A 206 -2.13 -7.46 -25.43
N ALA A 207 -2.83 -7.62 -26.55
CA ALA A 207 -4.15 -7.02 -26.78
C ALA A 207 -5.17 -7.43 -25.70
N LYS A 208 -5.17 -8.71 -25.28
CA LYS A 208 -6.06 -9.22 -24.21
C LYS A 208 -5.75 -8.57 -22.85
N VAL A 209 -4.47 -8.32 -22.53
CA VAL A 209 -4.08 -7.64 -21.28
C VAL A 209 -4.44 -6.16 -21.33
N LEU A 210 -4.16 -5.46 -22.43
CA LEU A 210 -4.52 -4.05 -22.62
C LEU A 210 -6.04 -3.84 -22.54
N ALA A 211 -6.84 -4.67 -23.23
CA ALA A 211 -8.30 -4.64 -23.16
C ALA A 211 -8.86 -4.97 -21.76
N CYS A 212 -8.14 -5.75 -20.94
CA CYS A 212 -8.52 -5.97 -19.55
C CYS A 212 -8.23 -4.73 -18.68
N LEU A 213 -7.05 -4.11 -18.82
CA LEU A 213 -6.72 -2.89 -18.09
C LEU A 213 -7.62 -1.70 -18.50
N GLY A 214 -7.93 -1.56 -19.79
CA GLY A 214 -8.82 -0.50 -20.29
C GLY A 214 -10.22 -0.57 -19.67
N ARG A 215 -10.77 -1.78 -19.50
CA ARG A 215 -12.05 -1.97 -18.79
C ARG A 215 -11.95 -1.60 -17.31
N LEU A 216 -10.94 -2.09 -16.59
CA LEU A 216 -10.72 -1.76 -15.18
C LEU A 216 -10.50 -0.26 -14.94
N LEU A 217 -9.81 0.43 -15.86
CA LEU A 217 -9.65 1.87 -15.83
C LEU A 217 -10.98 2.59 -16.06
N SER A 218 -11.75 2.18 -17.07
CA SER A 218 -13.08 2.73 -17.34
C SER A 218 -14.04 2.56 -16.15
N GLU A 219 -14.07 1.38 -15.52
CA GLU A 219 -14.88 1.11 -14.33
C GLU A 219 -14.49 2.05 -13.17
N ALA A 220 -13.18 2.20 -12.93
CA ALA A 220 -12.67 3.11 -11.90
C ALA A 220 -13.02 4.59 -12.20
N ASP A 221 -12.90 5.03 -13.46
CA ASP A 221 -13.19 6.40 -13.86
C ASP A 221 -14.70 6.70 -13.80
N ILE A 222 -15.58 5.74 -14.13
CA ILE A 222 -17.04 5.82 -13.95
C ILE A 222 -17.37 5.97 -12.45
N LEU A 223 -16.85 5.09 -11.60
CA LEU A 223 -17.04 5.18 -10.14
C LEU A 223 -16.54 6.49 -9.56
N GLN A 224 -15.43 7.03 -10.08
CA GLN A 224 -14.86 8.30 -9.66
C GLN A 224 -15.73 9.50 -10.06
N ARG A 225 -16.35 9.47 -11.26
CA ARG A 225 -17.32 10.50 -11.72
C ARG A 225 -18.63 10.45 -10.92
N ALA A 226 -19.03 9.27 -10.47
CA ALA A 226 -20.21 9.01 -9.66
C ALA A 226 -20.07 9.41 -8.17
N LYS A 227 -18.86 9.75 -7.69
CA LYS A 227 -18.68 10.27 -6.32
C LYS A 227 -19.48 11.58 -6.12
N PRO A 228 -20.24 11.73 -5.02
CA PRO A 228 -21.00 12.94 -4.75
C PRO A 228 -20.06 14.15 -4.57
N THR A 229 -20.52 15.31 -5.06
CA THR A 229 -19.79 16.59 -4.94
C THR A 229 -19.96 17.26 -3.57
N GLU A 230 -20.93 16.82 -2.78
CA GLU A 230 -21.06 17.18 -1.37
C GLU A 230 -20.53 16.05 -0.51
N ILE A 231 -19.50 16.34 0.28
CA ILE A 231 -18.88 15.41 1.23
C ILE A 231 -18.96 16.05 2.62
N SER A 232 -19.48 15.33 3.60
CA SER A 232 -19.34 15.72 5.00
C SER A 232 -17.89 15.52 5.44
N ASN A 233 -17.17 16.62 5.70
CA ASN A 233 -15.74 16.60 5.96
C ASN A 233 -15.39 16.11 7.39
N ASP A 234 -14.98 14.86 7.51
CA ASP A 234 -14.09 14.38 8.60
C ASP A 234 -12.67 14.22 8.05
N PHE A 235 -12.01 15.34 7.72
CA PHE A 235 -10.63 15.36 7.20
C PHE A 235 -9.80 16.45 7.87
N SER A 236 -8.68 16.06 8.48
CA SER A 236 -7.83 16.94 9.29
C SER A 236 -6.63 17.57 8.56
N GLU A 237 -6.17 17.02 7.43
CA GLU A 237 -4.92 17.47 6.78
C GLU A 237 -4.93 17.47 5.24
N VAL A 238 -5.77 18.32 4.61
CA VAL A 238 -5.69 18.60 3.16
C VAL A 238 -5.57 20.10 2.89
N LYS A 239 -4.54 20.51 2.11
CA LYS A 239 -4.47 21.85 1.52
C LYS A 239 -5.50 21.97 0.38
N MET A 240 -6.73 22.33 0.73
CA MET A 240 -7.75 22.73 -0.23
C MET A 240 -7.78 24.26 -0.35
N ASP A 241 -7.92 24.76 -1.57
CA ASP A 241 -8.18 26.17 -1.85
C ASP A 241 -9.69 26.34 -2.05
N ILE A 242 -10.32 27.24 -1.29
CA ILE A 242 -11.77 27.49 -1.37
C ILE A 242 -11.99 28.81 -2.08
N ILE A 243 -12.80 28.80 -3.14
CA ILE A 243 -13.23 29.99 -3.85
C ILE A 243 -14.62 30.38 -3.35
N LEU A 244 -14.72 31.58 -2.79
CA LEU A 244 -15.99 32.23 -2.43
C LEU A 244 -16.36 33.19 -3.56
N THR A 245 -17.51 32.99 -4.20
CA THR A 245 -18.07 33.96 -5.14
C THR A 245 -19.12 34.79 -4.42
N THR A 246 -18.99 36.11 -4.43
CA THR A 246 -19.99 37.02 -3.86
C THR A 246 -21.16 37.25 -4.82
N SER A 247 -22.28 37.76 -4.32
CA SER A 247 -23.49 38.06 -5.11
C SER A 247 -23.28 39.09 -6.24
N ASP A 248 -22.21 39.89 -6.17
CA ASP A 248 -21.78 40.81 -7.23
C ASP A 248 -20.69 40.21 -8.16
N GLY A 249 -20.45 38.90 -8.07
CA GLY A 249 -19.58 38.14 -8.98
C GLY A 249 -18.09 38.15 -8.65
N ARG A 250 -17.64 38.83 -7.58
CA ARG A 250 -16.22 38.82 -7.19
C ARG A 250 -15.83 37.49 -6.58
N GLN A 251 -14.63 37.01 -6.90
CA GLN A 251 -14.08 35.77 -6.36
C GLN A 251 -12.98 36.04 -5.35
N PHE A 252 -13.09 35.41 -4.19
CA PHE A 252 -12.14 35.50 -3.08
C PHE A 252 -11.54 34.13 -2.78
N LYS A 253 -10.22 34.07 -2.65
CA LYS A 253 -9.48 32.83 -2.35
C LYS A 253 -9.26 32.69 -0.85
N GLY A 254 -9.75 31.60 -0.28
CA GLY A 254 -9.52 31.21 1.11
C GLY A 254 -8.96 29.80 1.25
N SER A 255 -8.57 29.45 2.47
CA SER A 255 -8.11 28.12 2.86
C SER A 255 -8.81 27.69 4.17
N PRO A 256 -9.19 26.43 4.34
CA PRO A 256 -9.75 25.95 5.61
C PRO A 256 -8.71 26.13 6.73
N LYS A 257 -9.19 26.57 7.89
CA LYS A 257 -8.38 26.89 9.08
C LYS A 257 -8.69 25.94 10.24
N LYS A 258 -9.96 25.52 10.38
CA LYS A 258 -10.43 24.58 11.40
C LYS A 258 -11.79 24.01 10.99
N SER A 259 -12.06 22.75 11.31
CA SER A 259 -13.38 22.12 11.20
C SER A 259 -13.91 21.76 12.59
N ARG A 260 -15.24 21.77 12.75
CA ARG A 260 -15.93 21.31 13.97
C ARG A 260 -17.28 20.71 13.58
N GLY A 261 -17.33 19.40 13.35
CA GLY A 261 -18.50 18.75 12.77
C GLY A 261 -18.79 19.29 11.37
N LYS A 262 -20.05 19.67 11.10
CA LYS A 262 -20.47 20.19 9.78
C LYS A 262 -19.98 21.62 9.48
N GLU A 263 -19.36 22.32 10.42
CA GLU A 263 -18.89 23.70 10.25
C GLU A 263 -17.39 23.76 9.93
N THR A 264 -17.00 24.60 8.97
CA THR A 264 -15.60 24.82 8.56
C THR A 264 -15.26 26.32 8.53
N GLU A 265 -14.25 26.72 9.30
CA GLU A 265 -13.74 28.10 9.33
C GLU A 265 -12.80 28.32 8.12
N ILE A 266 -13.09 29.32 7.28
CA ILE A 266 -12.33 29.62 6.06
C ILE A 266 -11.55 30.92 6.25
N LYS A 267 -10.21 30.87 6.12
CA LYS A 267 -9.36 32.06 6.13
C LYS A 267 -9.16 32.59 4.71
N VAL A 268 -9.78 33.71 4.39
CA VAL A 268 -9.62 34.43 3.10
C VAL A 268 -8.30 35.19 3.07
N ARG A 269 -7.63 35.25 1.91
CA ARG A 269 -6.47 36.13 1.70
C ARG A 269 -6.94 37.53 1.27
N GLY A 270 -6.73 38.52 2.14
CA GLY A 270 -7.20 39.89 1.95
C GLY A 270 -8.50 40.17 2.69
N GLY A 271 -8.97 41.42 2.63
CA GLY A 271 -10.27 41.79 3.19
C GLY A 271 -11.41 41.16 2.38
N PHE A 272 -12.35 40.51 3.06
CA PHE A 272 -13.58 39.98 2.47
C PHE A 272 -14.74 40.94 2.74
N SER A 273 -15.55 41.22 1.72
CA SER A 273 -16.74 42.08 1.83
C SER A 273 -17.81 41.66 0.82
N GLY A 274 -19.04 41.48 1.30
CA GLY A 274 -20.20 41.11 0.47
C GLY A 274 -20.85 39.79 0.91
N THR A 275 -22.02 39.51 0.37
CA THR A 275 -22.75 38.26 0.61
C THR A 275 -22.18 37.15 -0.28
N VAL A 276 -21.92 35.97 0.29
CA VAL A 276 -21.48 34.79 -0.49
C VAL A 276 -22.67 34.23 -1.27
N ALA A 277 -22.53 34.12 -2.59
CA ALA A 277 -23.50 33.47 -3.47
C ALA A 277 -23.15 32.00 -3.76
N SER A 278 -21.86 31.65 -3.81
CA SER A 278 -21.43 30.25 -3.93
C SER A 278 -20.07 29.99 -3.30
N VAL A 279 -19.86 28.73 -2.90
CA VAL A 279 -18.60 28.22 -2.35
C VAL A 279 -18.15 27.06 -3.23
N LYS A 280 -17.05 27.21 -3.98
CA LYS A 280 -16.42 26.12 -4.74
C LYS A 280 -15.15 25.69 -4.03
N VAL A 281 -15.14 24.50 -3.44
CA VAL A 281 -13.92 23.88 -2.92
C VAL A 281 -13.10 23.36 -4.10
N ILE A 282 -11.82 23.70 -4.16
CA ILE A 282 -10.90 23.31 -5.24
C ILE A 282 -9.64 22.69 -4.66
N GLY A 283 -9.38 21.48 -5.13
CA GLY A 283 -8.45 20.56 -4.50
C GLY A 283 -9.12 19.22 -4.38
N ARG A 284 -8.89 18.35 -5.36
CA ARG A 284 -9.09 16.91 -5.14
C ARG A 284 -8.12 16.51 -4.03
N GLU A 285 -8.51 15.56 -3.18
CA GLU A 285 -7.51 14.76 -2.48
C GLU A 285 -6.49 14.26 -3.53
N GLY A 286 -5.20 14.49 -3.31
CA GLY A 286 -4.19 13.88 -4.16
C GLY A 286 -4.44 12.37 -4.17
N GLY A 287 -4.45 11.75 -5.36
CA GLY A 287 -5.00 10.40 -5.57
C GLY A 287 -4.66 9.44 -4.44
N THR A 288 -5.65 8.65 -4.00
CA THR A 288 -5.49 7.75 -2.85
C THR A 288 -4.24 6.89 -3.00
N ASN A 289 -3.64 6.40 -1.91
CA ASN A 289 -2.43 5.60 -2.01
C ASN A 289 -2.62 4.36 -2.93
N THR A 290 -3.85 3.83 -3.02
CA THR A 290 -4.27 2.81 -3.99
C THR A 290 -4.28 3.33 -5.45
N GLU A 291 -4.82 4.51 -5.70
CA GLU A 291 -4.79 5.14 -7.04
C GLU A 291 -3.36 5.47 -7.49
N LYS A 292 -2.52 6.00 -6.59
CA LYS A 292 -1.09 6.24 -6.85
C LYS A 292 -0.35 4.95 -7.17
N ALA A 293 -0.49 3.91 -6.32
CA ALA A 293 0.16 2.62 -6.54
C ALA A 293 -0.31 1.93 -7.83
N ARG A 294 -1.58 2.09 -8.22
CA ARG A 294 -2.09 1.64 -9.53
C ARG A 294 -1.41 2.40 -10.66
N ASP A 295 -1.38 3.72 -10.61
CA ASP A 295 -0.85 4.54 -11.70
C ASP A 295 0.69 4.37 -11.83
N GLU A 296 1.38 4.12 -10.71
CA GLU A 296 2.80 3.73 -10.63
C GLU A 296 3.06 2.33 -11.21
N LEU A 297 2.21 1.34 -10.92
CA LEU A 297 2.28 0.01 -11.52
C LEU A 297 2.06 0.09 -13.04
N LEU A 298 1.09 0.89 -13.50
CA LEU A 298 0.83 1.09 -14.93
C LEU A 298 2.00 1.78 -15.62
N LEU A 299 2.60 2.81 -14.99
CA LEU A 299 3.80 3.47 -15.48
C LEU A 299 4.95 2.47 -15.65
N HIS A 300 5.33 1.76 -14.58
CA HIS A 300 6.46 0.81 -14.65
C HIS A 300 6.20 -0.36 -15.59
N ALA A 301 4.96 -0.85 -15.70
CA ALA A 301 4.61 -1.89 -16.67
C ALA A 301 4.72 -1.39 -18.12
N LEU A 302 4.27 -0.17 -18.37
CA LEU A 302 4.38 0.50 -19.68
C LEU A 302 5.75 1.14 -19.91
N GLN A 303 6.67 1.11 -18.95
CA GLN A 303 8.10 1.37 -19.13
C GLN A 303 8.92 0.08 -19.27
N GLY A 304 8.31 -1.10 -19.08
CA GLY A 304 9.03 -2.37 -19.05
C GLY A 304 9.95 -2.54 -17.83
N ASP A 305 9.78 -1.74 -16.78
CA ASP A 305 10.49 -1.92 -15.48
C ASP A 305 9.87 -3.05 -14.64
N CYS A 306 8.59 -3.38 -14.87
CA CYS A 306 7.96 -4.53 -14.25
C CYS A 306 7.07 -5.31 -15.23
N HIS A 307 7.05 -6.63 -15.11
CA HIS A 307 6.13 -7.47 -15.87
C HIS A 307 4.91 -7.82 -15.00
N LEU A 308 3.70 -7.53 -15.51
CA LEU A 308 2.41 -7.89 -14.88
C LEU A 308 2.19 -9.42 -14.71
N ARG A 309 3.18 -10.25 -15.07
CA ARG A 309 3.21 -11.70 -14.85
C ARG A 309 4.18 -12.13 -13.73
N HIS A 310 5.24 -11.38 -13.43
CA HIS A 310 6.40 -11.87 -12.66
C HIS A 310 6.42 -11.49 -11.17
N SER A 311 5.32 -10.96 -10.62
CA SER A 311 5.20 -10.91 -9.17
C SER A 311 4.98 -12.31 -8.61
N LYS A 312 5.82 -12.73 -7.64
CA LYS A 312 5.67 -14.01 -6.94
C LYS A 312 4.27 -14.16 -6.34
N PHE A 313 3.69 -13.06 -5.85
CA PHE A 313 2.27 -12.96 -5.46
C PHE A 313 1.32 -13.59 -6.47
N LYS A 314 1.39 -13.19 -7.74
CA LYS A 314 0.54 -13.69 -8.82
C LYS A 314 0.80 -15.16 -9.14
N THR A 315 2.05 -15.61 -8.98
CA THR A 315 2.40 -17.03 -9.12
C THR A 315 1.72 -17.86 -8.03
N VAL A 316 1.72 -17.38 -6.77
CA VAL A 316 1.02 -18.05 -5.66
C VAL A 316 -0.49 -18.04 -5.85
N VAL A 317 -1.11 -16.88 -6.16
CA VAL A 317 -2.55 -16.84 -6.44
C VAL A 317 -2.90 -17.78 -7.60
N SER A 318 -2.11 -17.80 -8.68
CA SER A 318 -2.33 -18.70 -9.82
C SER A 318 -2.20 -20.18 -9.44
N ALA A 319 -1.29 -20.53 -8.51
CA ALA A 319 -1.18 -21.88 -7.98
C ALA A 319 -2.41 -22.23 -7.11
N MET A 320 -2.81 -21.35 -6.19
CA MET A 320 -3.97 -21.52 -5.30
C MET A 320 -5.28 -21.72 -6.07
N VAL A 321 -5.48 -21.02 -7.20
CA VAL A 321 -6.71 -21.15 -8.01
C VAL A 321 -6.61 -22.19 -9.14
N SER A 322 -5.53 -22.98 -9.19
CA SER A 322 -5.33 -24.08 -10.14
C SER A 322 -5.83 -25.42 -9.59
N ALA A 323 -5.86 -26.46 -10.43
CA ALA A 323 -6.28 -27.81 -10.03
C ALA A 323 -5.22 -28.60 -9.23
N ARG A 324 -4.37 -27.92 -8.46
CA ARG A 324 -3.33 -28.55 -7.63
C ARG A 324 -3.90 -28.99 -6.28
N SER A 325 -3.53 -30.19 -5.84
CA SER A 325 -4.00 -30.77 -4.57
C SER A 325 -3.37 -30.13 -3.32
N LEU A 326 -2.21 -29.49 -3.45
CA LEU A 326 -1.53 -28.77 -2.37
C LEU A 326 -0.75 -27.58 -2.93
N VAL A 327 -0.71 -26.47 -2.19
CA VAL A 327 0.09 -25.29 -2.50
C VAL A 327 0.70 -24.76 -1.20
N VAL A 328 2.01 -24.89 -1.05
CA VAL A 328 2.75 -24.37 0.10
C VAL A 328 3.31 -22.99 -0.26
N ALA A 329 3.00 -21.96 0.53
CA ALA A 329 3.46 -20.60 0.30
C ALA A 329 4.21 -20.08 1.54
N HIS A 330 5.52 -19.91 1.43
CA HIS A 330 6.33 -19.27 2.45
C HIS A 330 6.37 -17.75 2.21
N GLY A 331 5.59 -17.02 3.02
CA GLY A 331 5.62 -15.57 3.07
C GLY A 331 6.27 -15.06 4.35
N PRO A 332 7.47 -14.45 4.28
CA PRO A 332 8.02 -13.63 5.35
C PRO A 332 7.07 -12.51 5.84
N PRO A 333 7.45 -11.78 6.90
CA PRO A 333 6.74 -10.57 7.33
C PRO A 333 6.58 -9.58 6.18
N GLY A 334 5.37 -9.03 6.00
CA GLY A 334 5.16 -7.94 5.05
C GLY A 334 5.10 -8.30 3.57
N THR A 335 5.18 -9.58 3.21
CA THR A 335 5.19 -10.02 1.80
C THR A 335 3.79 -10.26 1.21
N GLY A 336 2.74 -9.83 1.91
CA GLY A 336 1.37 -9.87 1.42
C GLY A 336 0.65 -11.23 1.50
N LYS A 337 0.98 -12.11 2.46
CA LYS A 337 0.27 -13.40 2.69
C LYS A 337 -1.25 -13.23 2.69
N THR A 338 -1.79 -12.45 3.62
CA THR A 338 -3.22 -12.13 3.76
C THR A 338 -3.82 -11.50 2.49
N SER A 339 -3.04 -10.71 1.74
CA SER A 339 -3.48 -10.15 0.46
C SER A 339 -3.51 -11.20 -0.66
N THR A 340 -2.67 -12.23 -0.59
CA THR A 340 -2.63 -13.36 -1.53
C THR A 340 -3.87 -14.24 -1.30
N ILE A 341 -4.19 -14.52 -0.03
CA ILE A 341 -5.41 -15.20 0.40
C ILE A 341 -6.65 -14.43 -0.06
N SER A 342 -6.70 -13.12 0.21
CA SER A 342 -7.80 -12.23 -0.22
C SER A 342 -7.99 -12.23 -1.75
N ALA A 343 -6.91 -12.14 -2.54
CA ALA A 343 -6.99 -12.18 -3.99
C ALA A 343 -7.49 -13.54 -4.53
N ALA A 344 -7.10 -14.66 -3.91
CA ALA A 344 -7.62 -15.98 -4.25
C ALA A 344 -9.11 -16.12 -3.85
N ALA A 345 -9.49 -15.63 -2.68
CA ALA A 345 -10.87 -15.60 -2.18
C ALA A 345 -11.82 -14.82 -3.10
N VAL A 346 -11.40 -13.67 -3.66
CA VAL A 346 -12.18 -12.95 -4.69
C VAL A 346 -12.47 -13.85 -5.90
N ILE A 347 -11.49 -14.64 -6.36
CA ILE A 347 -11.65 -15.53 -7.51
C ILE A 347 -12.58 -16.70 -7.18
N TRP A 348 -12.44 -17.30 -5.99
CA TRP A 348 -13.28 -18.42 -5.55
C TRP A 348 -14.73 -17.98 -5.30
N GLY A 349 -14.95 -16.85 -4.63
CA GLY A 349 -16.28 -16.29 -4.37
C GLY A 349 -17.02 -15.94 -5.66
N ARG A 350 -16.34 -15.33 -6.64
CA ARG A 350 -16.90 -15.07 -7.99
C ARG A 350 -17.26 -16.35 -8.74
N LYS A 351 -16.48 -17.42 -8.55
CA LYS A 351 -16.77 -18.77 -9.09
C LYS A 351 -17.76 -19.57 -8.23
N LYS A 352 -18.24 -19.03 -7.10
CA LYS A 352 -19.06 -19.70 -6.08
C LYS A 352 -18.45 -21.04 -5.61
N LEU A 353 -17.13 -21.08 -5.45
CA LEU A 353 -16.41 -22.27 -5.02
C LEU A 353 -16.39 -22.35 -3.48
N PRO A 354 -16.97 -23.40 -2.87
CA PRO A 354 -16.96 -23.60 -1.42
C PRO A 354 -15.54 -23.60 -0.85
N THR A 355 -15.24 -22.61 -0.02
CA THR A 355 -13.90 -22.32 0.50
C THR A 355 -13.96 -22.08 2.00
N TRP A 356 -13.07 -22.73 2.74
CA TRP A 356 -12.80 -22.44 4.14
C TRP A 356 -11.43 -21.80 4.27
N ILE A 357 -11.36 -20.67 4.97
CA ILE A 357 -10.12 -19.95 5.24
C ILE A 357 -9.93 -19.93 6.75
N VAL A 358 -8.92 -20.67 7.22
CA VAL A 358 -8.68 -20.87 8.65
C VAL A 358 -7.30 -20.37 9.07
N ALA A 359 -7.15 -20.10 10.36
CA ALA A 359 -5.88 -19.78 10.99
C ALA A 359 -5.82 -20.35 12.41
N HIS A 360 -4.68 -20.24 13.09
CA HIS A 360 -4.55 -20.71 14.48
C HIS A 360 -5.34 -19.82 15.46
N SER A 361 -5.36 -18.50 15.25
CA SER A 361 -5.92 -17.52 16.19
C SER A 361 -7.09 -16.72 15.61
N ASN A 362 -8.02 -16.29 16.48
CA ASN A 362 -9.12 -15.39 16.10
C ASN A 362 -8.63 -14.03 15.55
N VAL A 363 -7.44 -13.58 15.97
CA VAL A 363 -6.82 -12.34 15.48
C VAL A 363 -6.35 -12.50 14.03
N ALA A 364 -5.76 -13.64 13.68
CA ALA A 364 -5.39 -13.93 12.29
C ALA A 364 -6.62 -14.05 11.38
N VAL A 365 -7.68 -14.74 11.85
CA VAL A 365 -8.97 -14.82 11.14
C VAL A 365 -9.57 -13.42 10.91
N LYS A 366 -9.56 -12.56 11.94
CA LYS A 366 -9.99 -11.16 11.86
C LYS A 366 -9.22 -10.37 10.80
N ASN A 367 -7.89 -10.45 10.79
CA ASN A 367 -7.06 -9.71 9.84
C ASN A 367 -7.35 -10.09 8.38
N ILE A 368 -7.68 -11.37 8.13
CA ILE A 368 -8.16 -11.84 6.82
C ILE A 368 -9.56 -11.27 6.55
N ALA A 369 -10.47 -11.33 7.52
CA ALA A 369 -11.84 -10.82 7.39
C ALA A 369 -11.90 -9.32 7.06
N GLU A 370 -11.13 -8.47 7.75
CA GLU A 370 -11.06 -7.03 7.46
C GLU A 370 -10.52 -6.78 6.04
N LYS A 371 -9.55 -7.58 5.59
CA LYS A 371 -9.05 -7.49 4.22
C LYS A 371 -10.11 -7.90 3.19
N LEU A 372 -10.89 -8.94 3.46
CA LEU A 372 -12.02 -9.34 2.63
C LEU A 372 -13.18 -8.33 2.65
N ALA A 373 -13.45 -7.69 3.79
CA ALA A 373 -14.50 -6.67 3.92
C ALA A 373 -14.23 -5.43 3.04
N SER A 374 -12.95 -5.13 2.78
CA SER A 374 -12.54 -4.11 1.80
C SER A 374 -12.65 -4.54 0.33
N SER A 375 -13.15 -5.75 0.06
CA SER A 375 -13.27 -6.37 -1.27
C SER A 375 -14.72 -6.76 -1.58
N ASP A 376 -15.04 -6.88 -2.87
CA ASP A 376 -16.32 -7.39 -3.37
C ASP A 376 -16.42 -8.92 -3.21
N VAL A 377 -16.55 -9.36 -1.96
CA VAL A 377 -16.61 -10.79 -1.55
C VAL A 377 -17.59 -10.96 -0.41
N ASN A 378 -18.59 -11.84 -0.60
CA ASN A 378 -19.43 -12.31 0.49
C ASN A 378 -18.73 -13.43 1.26
N PHE A 379 -18.60 -13.28 2.58
CA PHE A 379 -18.01 -14.26 3.48
C PHE A 379 -18.70 -14.20 4.85
N LYS A 380 -18.56 -15.26 5.65
CA LYS A 380 -19.05 -15.36 7.03
C LYS A 380 -17.91 -15.79 7.94
N ILE A 381 -17.91 -15.34 9.19
CA ILE A 381 -16.95 -15.70 10.23
C ILE A 381 -17.69 -16.55 11.27
N ILE A 382 -17.12 -17.70 11.62
CA ILE A 382 -17.68 -18.61 12.62
C ILE A 382 -16.68 -18.75 13.77
N VAL A 383 -17.15 -18.50 15.00
CA VAL A 383 -16.36 -18.55 16.24
C VAL A 383 -17.01 -19.48 17.27
N SER A 384 -16.29 -19.89 18.31
CA SER A 384 -16.86 -20.72 19.38
C SER A 384 -17.74 -19.89 20.34
N LYS A 385 -18.54 -20.57 21.16
CA LYS A 385 -19.40 -19.91 22.18
C LYS A 385 -18.60 -19.20 23.29
N GLU A 386 -17.35 -19.60 23.48
CA GLU A 386 -16.39 -18.98 24.40
C GLU A 386 -15.73 -17.73 23.81
N PHE A 387 -16.05 -17.35 22.57
CA PHE A 387 -15.57 -16.10 21.99
C PHE A 387 -16.15 -14.90 22.72
N TYR A 388 -15.29 -14.20 23.47
CA TYR A 388 -15.66 -13.07 24.31
C TYR A 388 -15.29 -11.75 23.62
N VAL A 389 -16.29 -10.92 23.32
CA VAL A 389 -16.09 -9.72 22.49
C VAL A 389 -15.62 -8.51 23.31
N GLU A 390 -16.07 -8.38 24.56
CA GLU A 390 -16.00 -7.13 25.36
C GLU A 390 -14.57 -6.55 25.55
N TRP A 391 -13.52 -7.37 25.46
CA TRP A 391 -12.14 -6.89 25.56
C TRP A 391 -11.66 -6.14 24.29
N HIS A 392 -12.30 -6.37 23.14
CA HIS A 392 -11.85 -5.92 21.83
C HIS A 392 -12.96 -5.55 20.84
N GLU A 393 -14.19 -5.27 21.28
CA GLU A 393 -15.34 -4.90 20.42
C GLU A 393 -15.02 -3.82 19.37
N HIS A 394 -14.30 -2.78 19.79
CA HIS A 394 -13.85 -1.69 18.93
C HIS A 394 -13.03 -2.16 17.71
N LEU A 395 -12.37 -3.31 17.79
CA LEU A 395 -11.57 -3.89 16.70
C LEU A 395 -12.42 -4.66 15.66
N TYR A 396 -13.65 -5.09 15.96
CA TYR A 396 -14.49 -5.92 15.07
C TYR A 396 -15.59 -5.14 14.33
N THR A 397 -15.66 -3.82 14.53
CA THR A 397 -16.72 -2.92 14.04
C THR A 397 -17.05 -3.02 12.54
N GLN A 398 -16.10 -3.35 11.67
CA GLN A 398 -16.30 -3.46 10.21
C GLN A 398 -16.79 -4.83 9.71
N ILE A 399 -16.83 -5.83 10.60
CA ILE A 399 -17.06 -7.25 10.26
C ILE A 399 -18.03 -7.97 11.23
N VAL A 400 -18.56 -7.27 12.23
CA VAL A 400 -19.49 -7.82 13.24
C VAL A 400 -20.77 -8.37 12.61
N ASP A 401 -21.24 -7.75 11.52
CA ASP A 401 -22.38 -8.18 10.70
C ASP A 401 -22.19 -9.54 9.98
N ARG A 402 -20.93 -9.99 9.90
CA ARG A 402 -20.52 -11.26 9.28
C ARG A 402 -20.11 -12.31 10.31
N LEU A 403 -20.08 -11.98 11.61
CA LEU A 403 -19.63 -12.87 12.68
C LEU A 403 -20.81 -13.60 13.33
N PHE A 404 -20.66 -14.92 13.50
CA PHE A 404 -21.65 -15.80 14.11
C PHE A 404 -20.98 -16.71 15.11
N ARG A 405 -21.49 -16.79 16.34
CA ARG A 405 -21.04 -17.82 17.29
C ARG A 405 -21.71 -19.14 16.99
N ALA A 406 -21.02 -20.24 17.27
CA ALA A 406 -21.50 -21.59 16.99
C ALA A 406 -22.82 -21.94 17.71
N ASP A 407 -23.08 -21.34 18.88
CA ASP A 407 -24.31 -21.51 19.66
C ASP A 407 -25.49 -20.63 19.18
N GLU A 408 -25.24 -19.67 18.30
CA GLU A 408 -26.25 -18.81 17.67
C GLU A 408 -26.72 -19.34 16.29
N LEU A 409 -26.00 -20.32 15.74
CA LEU A 409 -26.32 -20.90 14.43
C LEU A 409 -27.57 -21.79 14.52
N PRO A 410 -28.54 -21.70 13.57
CA PRO A 410 -29.72 -22.56 13.60
C PRO A 410 -29.37 -24.04 13.44
N ASN A 411 -29.93 -24.90 14.30
CA ASN A 411 -29.71 -26.36 14.29
C ASN A 411 -30.45 -27.12 13.18
N ASN A 412 -30.88 -26.44 12.11
CA ASN A 412 -31.48 -27.09 10.94
C ASN A 412 -30.92 -26.49 9.63
N PRO A 413 -30.66 -27.31 8.59
CA PRO A 413 -29.98 -26.83 7.37
C PRO A 413 -30.72 -25.73 6.61
N LYS A 414 -32.06 -25.67 6.72
CA LYS A 414 -32.87 -24.68 5.99
C LYS A 414 -32.67 -23.28 6.57
N ASP A 415 -32.80 -23.14 7.88
CA ASP A 415 -32.63 -21.86 8.56
C ASP A 415 -31.16 -21.44 8.59
N LEU A 416 -30.24 -22.40 8.72
CA LEU A 416 -28.80 -22.15 8.53
C LEU A 416 -28.51 -21.59 7.13
N GLY A 417 -29.17 -22.11 6.09
CA GLY A 417 -29.12 -21.60 4.73
C GLY A 417 -29.57 -20.13 4.61
N TYR A 418 -30.57 -19.70 5.37
CA TYR A 418 -30.97 -18.28 5.42
C TYR A 418 -29.94 -17.41 6.14
N THR A 419 -29.37 -17.87 7.26
CA THR A 419 -28.37 -17.13 8.07
C THR A 419 -27.04 -16.94 7.34
N ILE A 420 -26.54 -17.98 6.67
CA ILE A 420 -25.30 -17.96 5.89
C ILE A 420 -25.53 -17.31 4.52
N GLY A 421 -26.73 -17.46 3.96
CA GLY A 421 -27.15 -16.88 2.68
C GLY A 421 -26.31 -17.39 1.51
N ALA A 422 -26.10 -16.55 0.51
CA ALA A 422 -25.31 -16.88 -0.68
C ALA A 422 -23.77 -16.92 -0.44
N SER A 423 -23.30 -16.98 0.81
CA SER A 423 -21.88 -17.05 1.11
C SER A 423 -21.32 -18.43 0.74
N THR A 424 -20.21 -18.45 0.02
CA THR A 424 -19.44 -19.68 -0.28
C THR A 424 -18.08 -19.69 0.42
N ILE A 425 -17.80 -18.67 1.24
CA ILE A 425 -16.52 -18.48 1.93
C ILE A 425 -16.78 -18.38 3.43
N ILE A 426 -16.21 -19.31 4.19
CA ILE A 426 -16.29 -19.35 5.65
C ILE A 426 -14.90 -19.12 6.24
N LEU A 427 -14.83 -18.22 7.23
CA LEU A 427 -13.64 -17.90 8.02
C LEU A 427 -13.82 -18.44 9.43
N SER A 428 -12.81 -19.13 9.97
CA SER A 428 -12.86 -19.65 11.36
C SER A 428 -11.46 -20.06 11.85
N THR A 429 -11.29 -20.44 13.12
CA THR A 429 -10.03 -21.07 13.56
C THR A 429 -9.95 -22.52 13.09
N LEU A 430 -8.74 -23.09 12.99
CA LEU A 430 -8.56 -24.50 12.63
C LEU A 430 -9.32 -25.45 13.58
N SER A 431 -9.40 -25.10 14.85
CA SER A 431 -10.14 -25.84 15.89
C SER A 431 -11.66 -25.85 15.66
N MET A 432 -12.23 -24.81 15.05
CA MET A 432 -13.68 -24.75 14.78
C MET A 432 -14.14 -25.80 13.76
N LEU A 433 -13.26 -26.33 12.92
CA LEU A 433 -13.57 -27.45 12.02
C LEU A 433 -13.96 -28.75 12.78
N SER A 434 -13.61 -28.85 14.06
CA SER A 434 -14.00 -29.96 14.96
C SER A 434 -15.21 -29.64 15.85
N ASN A 435 -15.83 -28.46 15.73
CA ASN A 435 -16.96 -28.11 16.60
C ASN A 435 -18.22 -28.91 16.19
N PRO A 436 -18.79 -29.76 17.06
CA PRO A 436 -19.93 -30.60 16.71
C PRO A 436 -21.15 -29.83 16.22
N ALA A 437 -21.36 -28.59 16.70
CA ALA A 437 -22.48 -27.76 16.26
C ALA A 437 -22.48 -27.53 14.74
N LEU A 438 -21.31 -27.55 14.08
CA LEU A 438 -21.17 -27.40 12.62
C LEU A 438 -21.42 -28.72 11.86
N ASP A 439 -21.30 -29.86 12.52
CA ASP A 439 -21.73 -31.14 11.99
C ASP A 439 -23.25 -31.28 12.14
N ASP A 440 -23.76 -31.06 13.36
CA ASP A 440 -25.16 -31.25 13.73
C ASP A 440 -26.12 -30.33 12.94
N ASN A 441 -25.70 -29.11 12.60
CA ASN A 441 -26.52 -28.16 11.84
C ASN A 441 -26.40 -28.29 10.30
N GLY A 442 -25.48 -29.12 9.79
CA GLY A 442 -25.25 -29.31 8.35
C GLY A 442 -24.42 -28.21 7.67
N MET A 443 -23.62 -27.44 8.42
CA MET A 443 -22.72 -26.40 7.87
C MET A 443 -21.78 -26.95 6.79
N PHE A 444 -21.24 -28.15 6.98
CA PHE A 444 -20.34 -28.79 6.00
C PHE A 444 -21.07 -29.36 4.77
N ASP A 445 -22.39 -29.54 4.82
CA ASP A 445 -23.19 -29.86 3.63
C ASP A 445 -23.53 -28.58 2.84
N LEU A 446 -23.80 -27.49 3.56
CA LEU A 446 -24.11 -26.18 2.98
C LEU A 446 -22.89 -25.53 2.31
N VAL A 447 -21.73 -25.55 2.99
CA VAL A 447 -20.45 -25.09 2.44
C VAL A 447 -19.38 -26.17 2.63
N PRO A 448 -19.31 -27.19 1.75
CA PRO A 448 -18.33 -28.26 1.86
C PRO A 448 -16.90 -27.71 1.70
N PRO A 449 -15.91 -28.15 2.50
CA PRO A 449 -14.55 -27.60 2.46
C PRO A 449 -13.73 -28.13 1.27
N LYS A 450 -14.22 -27.91 0.04
CA LYS A 450 -13.53 -28.30 -1.21
C LYS A 450 -12.20 -27.58 -1.40
N ILE A 451 -12.07 -26.39 -0.82
CA ILE A 451 -10.85 -25.60 -0.76
C ILE A 451 -10.63 -25.25 0.71
N LEU A 452 -9.50 -25.67 1.29
CA LEU A 452 -9.06 -25.19 2.60
C LEU A 452 -7.79 -24.36 2.44
N VAL A 453 -7.82 -23.14 2.95
CA VAL A 453 -6.64 -22.28 3.11
C VAL A 453 -6.32 -22.19 4.58
N VAL A 454 -5.03 -22.33 4.93
CA VAL A 454 -4.56 -22.21 6.30
C VAL A 454 -3.52 -21.09 6.36
N ASP A 455 -3.89 -19.91 6.87
CA ASP A 455 -2.92 -18.86 7.18
C ASP A 455 -2.16 -19.22 8.47
N GLU A 456 -0.95 -18.69 8.61
CA GLU A 456 -0.08 -18.91 9.76
C GLU A 456 0.23 -20.40 10.06
N ALA A 457 0.15 -21.28 9.06
CA ALA A 457 0.38 -22.73 9.17
C ALA A 457 1.73 -23.13 9.82
N SER A 458 2.72 -22.23 9.88
CA SER A 458 4.00 -22.43 10.58
C SER A 458 3.89 -22.32 12.11
N GLN A 459 2.73 -21.91 12.64
CA GLN A 459 2.45 -21.78 14.07
C GLN A 459 1.58 -22.94 14.58
N ILE A 460 1.03 -23.74 13.68
CA ILE A 460 0.14 -24.86 13.98
C ILE A 460 0.96 -26.14 14.05
N ASN A 461 0.82 -26.90 15.13
CA ASN A 461 1.46 -28.20 15.26
C ASN A 461 0.89 -29.18 14.21
N ILE A 462 1.74 -30.01 13.58
CA ILE A 462 1.29 -31.02 12.60
C ILE A 462 0.16 -31.93 13.15
N PHE A 463 0.15 -32.19 14.46
CA PHE A 463 -0.90 -32.97 15.13
C PHE A 463 -2.26 -32.26 15.16
N GLU A 464 -2.30 -30.93 15.21
CA GLU A 464 -3.55 -30.13 15.14
C GLU A 464 -4.22 -30.21 13.75
N TYR A 465 -3.60 -30.83 12.74
CA TYR A 465 -4.26 -31.10 11.46
C TYR A 465 -4.95 -32.46 11.41
N MET A 466 -4.75 -33.35 12.40
CA MET A 466 -5.23 -34.73 12.33
C MET A 466 -6.76 -34.86 12.25
N HIS A 467 -7.53 -33.98 12.91
CA HIS A 467 -8.99 -33.97 12.77
C HIS A 467 -9.41 -33.58 11.36
N VAL A 468 -8.74 -32.60 10.76
CA VAL A 468 -9.00 -32.13 9.39
C VAL A 468 -8.71 -33.23 8.38
N PHE A 469 -7.56 -33.90 8.49
CA PHE A 469 -7.22 -35.05 7.64
C PHE A 469 -8.22 -36.20 7.79
N PHE A 470 -8.62 -36.52 9.03
CA PHE A 470 -9.57 -37.62 9.30
C PHE A 470 -10.97 -37.33 8.73
N LYS A 471 -11.45 -36.08 8.90
CA LYS A 471 -12.80 -35.63 8.55
C LYS A 471 -12.97 -35.30 7.07
N PHE A 472 -11.94 -34.73 6.44
CA PHE A 472 -11.99 -34.25 5.05
C PHE A 472 -10.95 -34.95 4.14
N ARG A 473 -10.86 -36.29 4.24
CA ARG A 473 -9.88 -37.13 3.52
C ARG A 473 -9.75 -36.81 2.02
N ASN A 474 -10.87 -36.51 1.35
CA ASN A 474 -10.91 -36.21 -0.09
C ASN A 474 -10.29 -34.85 -0.47
N VAL A 475 -9.97 -33.99 0.51
CA VAL A 475 -9.43 -32.64 0.30
C VAL A 475 -7.89 -32.62 0.42
N MET A 476 -7.30 -33.58 1.13
CA MET A 476 -5.85 -33.60 1.43
C MET A 476 -5.24 -35.00 1.26
N ASN A 477 -4.94 -35.37 0.01
CA ASN A 477 -4.32 -36.66 -0.32
C ASN A 477 -2.79 -36.74 -0.07
N GLN A 478 -2.15 -35.69 0.47
CA GLN A 478 -0.68 -35.63 0.61
C GLN A 478 -0.18 -34.83 1.84
N VAL A 479 -0.20 -35.43 3.03
CA VAL A 479 0.83 -35.23 4.08
C VAL A 479 0.92 -36.53 4.91
N PRO A 480 2.11 -37.12 5.14
CA PRO A 480 2.23 -38.31 5.99
C PRO A 480 2.13 -37.94 7.49
N PRO A 481 1.41 -38.72 8.32
CA PRO A 481 1.43 -38.55 9.77
C PRO A 481 2.63 -39.30 10.37
N TYR A 482 3.36 -38.68 11.30
CA TYR A 482 4.08 -39.43 12.33
C TYR A 482 4.26 -38.59 13.60
N GLY A 483 3.81 -39.12 14.73
CA GLY A 483 4.09 -38.57 16.05
C GLY A 483 5.32 -39.22 16.69
N LYS A 484 5.88 -38.59 17.71
CA LYS A 484 6.69 -39.31 18.70
C LYS A 484 6.51 -38.66 20.06
N ASP A 485 5.89 -39.41 20.97
CA ASP A 485 5.62 -38.97 22.33
C ASP A 485 6.92 -38.53 23.04
N LYS A 486 6.88 -37.36 23.68
CA LYS A 486 7.88 -36.81 24.63
C LYS A 486 9.20 -36.22 24.05
N ALA A 487 9.28 -35.80 22.77
CA ALA A 487 10.54 -35.29 22.18
C ALA A 487 10.56 -33.76 21.87
N PRO A 488 11.64 -33.00 22.22
CA PRO A 488 11.80 -31.56 21.93
C PRO A 488 12.01 -31.15 20.45
N SER A 489 11.80 -32.06 19.50
CA SER A 489 12.09 -31.87 18.07
C SER A 489 10.81 -31.69 17.25
N MET A 490 9.97 -30.73 17.65
CA MET A 490 8.69 -30.47 16.98
C MET A 490 8.89 -29.85 15.59
N GLN A 491 8.31 -30.48 14.56
CA GLN A 491 8.32 -30.01 13.17
C GLN A 491 6.95 -29.42 12.80
N CYS A 492 6.93 -28.32 12.05
CA CYS A 492 5.74 -27.79 11.38
C CYS A 492 5.66 -28.27 9.93
N ILE A 493 4.57 -27.96 9.22
CA ILE A 493 4.38 -28.39 7.81
C ILE A 493 5.47 -27.88 6.85
N PHE A 494 6.17 -26.79 7.19
CA PHE A 494 7.30 -26.25 6.40
C PHE A 494 8.63 -26.97 6.67
N ASP A 495 8.73 -27.80 7.71
CA ASP A 495 9.95 -28.54 8.05
C ASP A 495 10.05 -29.88 7.31
N ILE A 496 8.99 -30.29 6.62
CA ILE A 496 8.88 -31.54 5.85
C ILE A 496 9.58 -31.37 4.49
N ASP A 497 10.67 -32.10 4.25
CA ASP A 497 11.58 -31.83 3.12
C ASP A 497 10.90 -31.92 1.74
N HIS A 498 10.06 -32.93 1.50
CA HIS A 498 9.33 -33.06 0.22
C HIS A 498 8.29 -31.94 -0.04
N LEU A 499 7.96 -31.13 0.98
CA LEU A 499 7.11 -29.94 0.83
C LEU A 499 7.92 -28.64 0.66
N LYS A 500 9.22 -28.65 0.98
CA LYS A 500 10.11 -27.49 0.81
C LYS A 500 10.42 -27.23 -0.67
N ASP A 501 10.68 -28.29 -1.43
CA ASP A 501 11.08 -28.19 -2.85
C ASP A 501 9.97 -27.61 -3.76
N GLU A 502 8.70 -27.85 -3.42
CA GLU A 502 7.52 -27.29 -4.11
C GLU A 502 7.02 -25.95 -3.50
N SER A 503 7.76 -25.37 -2.54
CA SER A 503 7.29 -24.19 -1.80
C SER A 503 7.48 -22.85 -2.53
N TYR A 504 6.42 -22.04 -2.55
CA TYR A 504 6.45 -20.71 -3.12
C TYR A 504 6.94 -19.65 -2.13
N PHE A 505 8.17 -19.16 -2.34
CA PHE A 505 8.73 -18.06 -1.55
C PHE A 505 8.28 -16.68 -2.08
N LEU A 506 7.57 -15.91 -1.25
CA LEU A 506 7.24 -14.50 -1.51
C LEU A 506 8.45 -13.63 -1.13
N ASN A 507 9.16 -13.10 -2.11
CA ASN A 507 10.51 -12.54 -1.91
C ASN A 507 10.59 -11.01 -1.79
N ILE A 508 9.46 -10.31 -1.70
CA ILE A 508 9.40 -8.84 -1.58
C ILE A 508 8.53 -8.49 -0.37
N GLN A 509 9.06 -7.68 0.56
CA GLN A 509 8.36 -7.15 1.72
C GLN A 509 8.13 -5.64 1.58
N TYR A 510 6.94 -5.17 1.98
CA TYR A 510 6.48 -3.78 1.76
C TYR A 510 6.32 -2.98 3.07
N ARG A 511 7.01 -3.40 4.13
CA ARG A 511 6.57 -3.22 5.54
C ARG A 511 7.62 -2.56 6.41
N MET A 512 8.84 -3.09 6.34
CA MET A 512 10.01 -2.67 7.09
C MET A 512 10.81 -1.68 6.23
N PRO A 513 11.36 -0.60 6.82
CA PRO A 513 12.41 0.23 6.21
C PRO A 513 13.54 -0.60 5.62
N HIS A 514 14.18 -0.10 4.54
CA HIS A 514 15.26 -0.83 3.88
C HIS A 514 16.36 -1.31 4.84
N PRO A 515 16.92 -0.46 5.75
CA PRO A 515 17.99 -0.90 6.65
C PRO A 515 17.61 -2.09 7.55
N LEU A 516 16.36 -2.12 8.00
CA LEU A 516 15.84 -3.18 8.87
C LEU A 516 15.48 -4.44 8.06
N GLY A 517 14.84 -4.26 6.90
CA GLY A 517 14.48 -5.36 6.00
C GLY A 517 15.68 -6.04 5.35
N GLU A 518 16.76 -5.30 5.02
CA GLU A 518 18.03 -5.86 4.55
C GLU A 518 18.75 -6.64 5.63
N PHE A 519 18.78 -6.13 6.87
CA PHE A 519 19.31 -6.85 8.02
C PHE A 519 18.57 -8.17 8.24
N ILE A 520 17.23 -8.15 8.33
CA ILE A 520 16.41 -9.36 8.48
C ILE A 520 16.58 -10.29 7.28
N SER A 521 16.69 -9.75 6.05
CA SER A 521 16.96 -10.55 4.85
C SER A 521 18.27 -11.32 4.96
N ARG A 522 19.36 -10.66 5.37
CA ARG A 522 20.68 -11.29 5.49
C ARG A 522 20.71 -12.33 6.62
N GLU A 523 20.25 -11.96 7.82
CA GLU A 523 20.41 -12.81 9.01
C GLU A 523 19.38 -13.96 9.10
N VAL A 524 18.19 -13.81 8.49
CA VAL A 524 17.08 -14.79 8.61
C VAL A 524 16.74 -15.47 7.28
N TYR A 525 16.88 -14.78 6.15
CA TYR A 525 16.43 -15.26 4.84
C TYR A 525 17.55 -15.43 3.80
N ASN A 526 18.81 -15.51 4.24
CA ASN A 526 19.99 -15.70 3.38
C ASN A 526 20.08 -14.71 2.21
N GLY A 527 19.68 -13.45 2.43
CA GLY A 527 19.65 -12.39 1.42
C GLY A 527 18.54 -12.51 0.37
N ARG A 528 17.63 -13.48 0.48
CA ARG A 528 16.58 -13.75 -0.52
C ARG A 528 15.40 -12.78 -0.46
N LEU A 529 15.22 -12.05 0.65
CA LEU A 529 14.12 -11.11 0.85
C LEU A 529 14.53 -9.69 0.40
N ARG A 530 13.67 -9.03 -0.36
CA ARG A 530 13.89 -7.65 -0.86
C ARG A 530 12.93 -6.68 -0.19
N SER A 531 13.40 -5.46 0.09
CA SER A 531 12.64 -4.39 0.73
C SER A 531 12.09 -3.42 -0.29
N GLU A 532 10.79 -3.18 -0.30
CA GLU A 532 10.12 -2.14 -1.10
C GLU A 532 9.39 -1.18 -0.15
N HIS A 533 10.14 -0.23 0.41
CA HIS A 533 9.65 0.71 1.41
C HIS A 533 10.24 2.12 1.22
N ARG A 534 9.43 3.16 1.48
CA ARG A 534 9.82 4.57 1.30
C ARG A 534 11.02 4.99 2.15
N ILE A 535 11.12 4.44 3.37
CA ILE A 535 12.21 4.77 4.30
C ILE A 535 13.45 3.94 3.92
N LYS A 536 14.50 4.66 3.51
CA LYS A 536 15.82 4.13 3.15
C LYS A 536 16.94 4.60 4.08
N ASP A 537 16.69 5.62 4.90
CA ASP A 537 17.70 6.20 5.78
C ASP A 537 17.99 5.28 6.99
N PRO A 538 19.27 4.97 7.29
CA PRO A 538 19.68 4.20 8.48
C PRO A 538 19.24 4.78 9.83
N SER A 539 18.81 6.05 9.91
CA SER A 539 18.28 6.70 11.12
C SER A 539 16.88 6.23 11.51
N CYS A 540 16.27 5.32 10.76
CA CYS A 540 15.00 4.68 11.09
C CYS A 540 15.10 3.60 12.18
N VAL A 541 16.24 3.51 12.88
CA VAL A 541 16.47 2.62 14.03
C VAL A 541 17.39 3.34 15.01
N ALA A 542 16.97 3.47 16.26
CA ALA A 542 17.76 4.05 17.34
C ALA A 542 17.85 3.11 18.55
N PHE A 543 19.06 2.96 19.10
CA PHE A 543 19.34 2.18 20.30
C PHE A 543 19.56 3.13 21.48
N ILE A 544 18.78 2.96 22.55
CA ILE A 544 18.79 3.86 23.71
C ILE A 544 19.34 3.15 24.94
N ASP A 545 20.38 3.72 25.54
CA ASP A 545 21.07 3.24 26.74
C ASP A 545 20.59 3.98 28.01
N THR A 546 19.93 3.26 28.92
CA THR A 546 19.44 3.74 30.22
C THR A 546 20.37 3.35 31.37
N LYS A 547 21.70 3.47 31.12
CA LYS A 547 22.81 3.31 32.07
C LYS A 547 22.37 3.30 33.54
N THR A 548 22.70 2.19 34.21
CA THR A 548 22.34 1.81 35.59
C THR A 548 20.95 1.18 35.81
N GLY A 549 20.19 0.84 34.77
CA GLY A 549 19.05 -0.07 34.91
C GLY A 549 19.45 -1.50 35.32
N MET A 550 18.89 -2.00 36.42
CA MET A 550 18.98 -3.41 36.82
C MET A 550 17.68 -4.14 36.52
N GLU A 551 17.78 -5.39 36.07
CA GLU A 551 16.64 -6.30 35.91
C GLU A 551 16.17 -6.79 37.29
N GLU A 552 14.89 -6.57 37.60
CA GLU A 552 14.25 -6.92 38.87
C GLU A 552 13.22 -8.03 38.65
N ARG A 553 13.16 -8.98 39.59
CA ARG A 553 12.17 -10.05 39.55
C ARG A 553 10.87 -9.59 40.21
N SER A 554 9.76 -9.72 39.48
CA SER A 554 8.41 -9.39 39.93
C SER A 554 7.53 -10.64 39.79
N GLY A 555 7.39 -11.37 40.90
CA GLY A 555 6.76 -12.70 40.93
C GLY A 555 7.50 -13.73 40.08
N LEU A 556 6.81 -14.24 39.05
CA LEU A 556 7.36 -15.18 38.06
C LEU A 556 7.95 -14.50 36.82
N SER A 557 7.83 -13.16 36.72
CA SER A 557 8.26 -12.36 35.55
C SER A 557 9.37 -11.38 35.96
N TRP A 558 9.88 -10.63 34.97
CA TRP A 558 10.91 -9.61 35.14
C TRP A 558 10.40 -8.22 34.73
N GLN A 559 11.02 -7.19 35.30
CA GLN A 559 10.81 -5.78 34.96
C GLN A 559 12.14 -4.99 35.06
N ASN A 560 12.19 -3.79 34.49
CA ASN A 560 13.33 -2.87 34.59
C ASN A 560 12.83 -1.43 34.72
N ALA A 561 12.93 -0.87 35.93
CA ALA A 561 12.42 0.46 36.26
C ALA A 561 13.09 1.61 35.48
N SER A 562 14.31 1.44 34.98
CA SER A 562 14.94 2.45 34.12
C SER A 562 14.40 2.41 32.69
N GLU A 563 14.09 1.22 32.16
CA GLU A 563 13.38 1.11 30.87
C GLU A 563 12.00 1.76 30.94
N ILE A 564 11.21 1.43 31.97
CA ILE A 564 9.86 1.96 32.15
C ILE A 564 9.89 3.49 32.16
N ARG A 565 10.76 4.11 32.98
CA ARG A 565 10.92 5.56 33.04
C ARG A 565 11.29 6.16 31.68
N THR A 566 12.23 5.55 30.95
CA THR A 566 12.67 6.07 29.65
C THR A 566 11.60 5.94 28.58
N ILE A 567 10.84 4.85 28.55
CA ILE A 567 9.72 4.65 27.63
C ILE A 567 8.61 5.68 27.87
N VAL A 568 8.28 5.96 29.13
CA VAL A 568 7.33 7.02 29.49
C VAL A 568 7.83 8.39 29.01
N HIS A 569 9.12 8.70 29.16
CA HIS A 569 9.69 9.96 28.63
C HIS A 569 9.69 10.01 27.09
N LEU A 570 10.03 8.91 26.40
CA LEU A 570 9.97 8.81 24.94
C LEU A 570 8.56 9.10 24.42
N VAL A 571 7.55 8.44 24.98
CA VAL A 571 6.14 8.71 24.65
C VAL A 571 5.79 10.16 24.96
N LYS A 572 6.03 10.63 26.20
CA LYS A 572 5.64 11.96 26.66
C LYS A 572 6.25 13.11 25.86
N LEU A 573 7.49 12.96 25.40
CA LEU A 573 8.26 14.05 24.76
C LEU A 573 8.29 13.98 23.23
N TYR A 574 8.23 12.79 22.63
CA TYR A 574 8.39 12.59 21.18
C TYR A 574 7.15 11.97 20.50
N TYR A 575 6.47 11.01 21.14
CA TYR A 575 5.50 10.13 20.45
C TYR A 575 4.04 10.20 20.93
N LYS A 576 3.71 11.05 21.90
CA LYS A 576 2.36 11.13 22.52
C LYS A 576 1.23 11.22 21.48
N ASP A 577 1.40 12.10 20.51
CA ASP A 577 0.42 12.39 19.46
C ASP A 577 0.74 11.64 18.14
N ARG A 578 1.57 10.59 18.22
CA ARG A 578 1.93 9.68 17.12
C ARG A 578 1.27 8.31 17.27
N ASN A 579 1.30 7.54 16.21
CA ASN A 579 0.89 6.13 16.19
C ASN A 579 2.08 5.24 16.59
N PHE A 580 2.21 4.98 17.88
CA PHE A 580 3.26 4.13 18.44
C PHE A 580 2.69 2.88 19.09
N CYS A 581 3.49 1.82 19.20
CA CYS A 581 3.25 0.71 20.11
C CYS A 581 4.50 0.44 20.96
N ILE A 582 4.30 -0.19 22.12
CA ILE A 582 5.38 -0.66 22.99
C ILE A 582 5.26 -2.18 23.11
N ILE A 583 6.38 -2.89 22.97
CA ILE A 583 6.42 -4.35 23.02
C ILE A 583 7.48 -4.79 24.01
N THR A 584 7.14 -5.77 24.84
CA THR A 584 8.06 -6.37 25.81
C THR A 584 7.82 -7.87 25.98
N PRO A 585 8.86 -8.70 26.16
CA PRO A 585 8.69 -10.15 26.34
C PRO A 585 8.28 -10.56 27.78
N TYR A 586 8.00 -9.61 28.69
CA TYR A 586 7.70 -9.89 30.09
C TYR A 586 6.41 -9.19 30.56
N ASP A 587 5.42 -9.95 31.03
CA ASP A 587 4.12 -9.38 31.43
C ASP A 587 4.20 -8.43 32.64
N ALA A 588 5.13 -8.64 33.57
CA ALA A 588 5.35 -7.68 34.66
C ALA A 588 5.86 -6.32 34.13
N GLN A 589 6.74 -6.34 33.12
CA GLN A 589 7.16 -5.11 32.44
C GLN A 589 5.98 -4.48 31.70
N ARG A 590 5.18 -5.26 30.95
CA ARG A 590 4.01 -4.77 30.21
C ARG A 590 3.06 -4.02 31.15
N ALA A 591 2.63 -4.69 32.23
CA ALA A 591 1.72 -4.13 33.22
C ALA A 591 2.32 -2.97 34.04
N ALA A 592 3.64 -2.85 34.13
CA ALA A 592 4.30 -1.69 34.75
C ALA A 592 4.34 -0.48 33.82
N ILE A 593 4.65 -0.68 32.53
CA ILE A 593 4.61 0.38 31.52
C ILE A 593 3.18 0.92 31.36
N GLU A 594 2.17 0.05 31.28
CA GLU A 594 0.75 0.45 31.20
C GLU A 594 0.36 1.38 32.35
N ARG A 595 0.66 0.98 33.60
CA ARG A 595 0.36 1.80 34.80
C ARG A 595 1.05 3.15 34.80
N GLU A 596 2.32 3.21 34.37
CA GLU A 596 3.08 4.47 34.34
C GLU A 596 2.68 5.39 33.17
N LEU A 597 2.23 4.85 32.04
CA LEU A 597 1.61 5.64 30.98
C LEU A 597 0.25 6.19 31.43
N GLN A 598 -0.57 5.35 32.08
CA GLN A 598 -1.88 5.74 32.58
C GLN A 598 -1.77 6.84 33.67
N SER A 599 -0.85 6.70 34.63
CA SER A 599 -0.57 7.71 35.67
C SER A 599 -0.11 9.06 35.09
N ASN A 600 0.53 9.05 33.92
CA ASN A 600 0.98 10.24 33.20
C ASN A 600 -0.04 10.82 32.20
N ASN A 601 -1.25 10.25 32.12
CA ASN A 601 -2.28 10.59 31.11
C ASN A 601 -1.75 10.46 29.67
N LEU A 602 -1.09 9.34 29.39
CA LEU A 602 -0.58 8.94 28.07
C LEU A 602 -1.36 7.71 27.54
N PRO A 603 -1.36 7.46 26.21
CA PRO A 603 -2.02 6.29 25.63
C PRO A 603 -1.38 5.00 26.17
N TRP A 604 -2.08 4.31 27.06
CA TRP A 604 -1.58 3.14 27.80
C TRP A 604 -2.04 1.83 27.16
N GLU A 605 -3.15 1.86 26.42
CA GLU A 605 -3.75 0.78 25.64
C GLU A 605 -2.91 0.30 24.43
N ARG A 606 -1.62 0.67 24.40
CA ARG A 606 -0.69 0.47 23.28
C ARG A 606 0.55 -0.35 23.67
N VAL A 607 0.52 -1.01 24.82
CA VAL A 607 1.60 -1.87 25.32
C VAL A 607 1.19 -3.33 25.16
N PHE A 608 2.06 -4.13 24.54
CA PHE A 608 1.77 -5.52 24.19
C PHE A 608 2.90 -6.44 24.66
N ASN A 609 2.58 -7.72 24.85
CA ASN A 609 3.62 -8.74 24.89
C ASN A 609 3.91 -9.24 23.46
N VAL A 610 5.04 -9.91 23.26
CA VAL A 610 5.49 -10.33 21.93
C VAL A 610 4.47 -11.21 21.21
N ASP A 611 3.68 -11.98 21.96
CA ASP A 611 2.69 -12.90 21.41
C ASP A 611 1.33 -12.25 21.15
N SER A 612 0.91 -11.28 21.98
CA SER A 612 -0.32 -10.51 21.75
C SER A 612 -0.18 -9.40 20.72
N PHE A 613 1.03 -8.99 20.34
CA PHE A 613 1.25 -8.03 19.26
C PHE A 613 0.97 -8.59 17.85
N GLN A 614 0.81 -9.91 17.73
CA GLN A 614 0.63 -10.58 16.43
C GLN A 614 -0.56 -10.04 15.63
N GLY A 615 -0.27 -9.37 14.51
CA GLY A 615 -1.28 -8.81 13.60
C GLY A 615 -1.56 -7.32 13.78
N ASN A 616 -1.06 -6.70 14.85
CA ASN A 616 -1.17 -5.26 15.06
C ASN A 616 -0.11 -4.49 14.25
N GLU A 617 -0.37 -3.20 13.97
CA GLU A 617 0.53 -2.31 13.20
C GLU A 617 0.71 -0.96 13.93
N ALA A 618 1.91 -0.38 13.90
CA ALA A 618 2.18 0.97 14.38
C ALA A 618 3.26 1.65 13.50
N ASP A 619 3.22 2.97 13.40
CA ASP A 619 4.21 3.74 12.64
C ASP A 619 5.57 3.79 13.36
N ILE A 620 5.55 3.78 14.70
CA ILE A 620 6.71 3.72 15.60
C ILE A 620 6.61 2.48 16.50
N VAL A 621 7.69 1.72 16.63
CA VAL A 621 7.76 0.54 17.50
C VAL A 621 8.84 0.73 18.56
N ILE A 622 8.44 0.71 19.83
CA ILE A 622 9.33 0.79 20.99
C ILE A 622 9.47 -0.62 21.61
N VAL A 623 10.66 -1.22 21.54
CA VAL A 623 10.92 -2.54 22.12
C VAL A 623 11.70 -2.43 23.43
N SER A 624 11.09 -2.86 24.53
CA SER A 624 11.69 -3.01 25.86
C SER A 624 12.17 -4.46 26.03
N VAL A 625 13.47 -4.68 26.18
CA VAL A 625 14.01 -6.05 26.25
C VAL A 625 14.11 -6.58 27.68
N VAL A 626 14.13 -5.69 28.68
CA VAL A 626 14.18 -5.95 30.13
C VAL A 626 15.47 -6.60 30.63
N ARG A 627 15.93 -7.67 29.98
CA ARG A 627 17.03 -8.53 30.42
C ARG A 627 18.15 -8.55 29.39
N GLY A 628 19.37 -8.27 29.83
CA GLY A 628 20.58 -8.34 29.02
C GLY A 628 21.49 -9.52 29.38
N ARG A 629 21.45 -9.97 30.64
CA ARG A 629 22.38 -11.00 31.16
C ARG A 629 21.90 -12.41 30.85
N GLU A 630 20.62 -12.66 31.12
CA GLU A 630 19.97 -13.95 30.94
C GLU A 630 18.65 -13.73 30.22
N PRO A 631 18.66 -13.59 28.89
CA PRO A 631 17.55 -12.94 28.21
C PRO A 631 16.29 -13.82 28.03
N GLY A 632 16.26 -15.01 28.69
CA GLY A 632 15.05 -15.74 29.07
C GLY A 632 14.19 -16.17 27.87
N PHE A 633 13.10 -15.45 27.62
CA PHE A 633 12.25 -15.62 26.45
C PHE A 633 13.07 -15.54 25.13
N LEU A 634 14.09 -14.68 25.09
CA LEU A 634 15.03 -14.51 23.98
C LEU A 634 16.08 -15.65 23.88
N ARG A 635 16.09 -16.59 24.84
CA ARG A 635 16.88 -17.84 24.77
C ARG A 635 16.08 -19.03 24.22
N SER A 636 14.79 -18.89 23.92
CA SER A 636 13.95 -20.02 23.46
C SER A 636 14.66 -20.80 22.35
N ASP A 637 14.87 -22.10 22.60
CA ASP A 637 16.07 -22.79 22.14
C ASP A 637 16.23 -22.83 20.61
N GLN A 638 17.30 -22.21 20.10
CA GLN A 638 18.46 -22.88 19.46
C GLN A 638 19.74 -21.99 19.47
N ARG A 639 20.42 -21.80 20.62
CA ARG A 639 21.90 -21.65 20.89
C ARG A 639 22.79 -20.67 20.01
N MET A 640 23.48 -19.60 20.48
CA MET A 640 24.88 -19.42 21.05
C MET A 640 26.19 -19.43 20.13
N ASN A 641 27.34 -18.92 20.68
CA ASN A 641 28.82 -18.81 20.31
C ASN A 641 29.45 -18.53 18.92
N LEU A 642 30.70 -18.00 18.78
CA LEU A 642 31.61 -17.12 19.60
C LEU A 642 32.74 -16.52 18.71
N SER A 643 33.13 -15.25 18.89
CA SER A 643 34.55 -14.76 18.87
C SER A 643 34.60 -13.22 18.99
N SER A 644 35.67 -12.72 19.62
CA SER A 644 35.76 -11.36 20.16
C SER A 644 36.56 -10.38 19.31
N GLN A 645 36.10 -9.13 19.21
CA GLN A 645 36.91 -7.91 19.47
C GLN A 645 35.99 -6.70 19.71
N ALA A 646 36.47 -5.71 20.49
CA ALA A 646 35.70 -4.53 20.92
C ALA A 646 35.33 -3.61 19.73
N GLU A 647 34.25 -2.82 19.73
CA GLU A 647 33.84 -1.82 20.74
C GLU A 647 32.30 -1.62 20.82
N VAL A 648 31.82 -1.18 21.99
CA VAL A 648 30.41 -0.79 22.32
C VAL A 648 29.33 -1.69 21.68
N SER A 649 29.14 -2.88 22.25
CA SER A 649 28.09 -3.84 21.84
C SER A 649 27.34 -4.43 23.02
N LEU A 650 26.16 -5.03 22.73
CA LEU A 650 25.53 -6.02 23.61
C LEU A 650 26.54 -7.13 23.94
N SER A 651 26.57 -7.62 25.18
CA SER A 651 27.59 -8.55 25.65
C SER A 651 26.99 -9.82 26.26
N GLY A 652 27.74 -10.92 26.23
CA GLY A 652 27.24 -12.23 26.64
C GLY A 652 26.16 -12.77 25.68
N PRO A 653 25.26 -13.67 26.15
CA PRO A 653 24.26 -14.32 25.28
C PRO A 653 23.33 -13.36 24.52
N GLY A 654 23.16 -12.12 25.00
CA GLY A 654 22.37 -11.09 24.33
C GLY A 654 22.94 -10.63 22.98
N GLU A 655 24.27 -10.66 22.80
CA GLU A 655 24.95 -10.23 21.57
C GLU A 655 24.57 -11.09 20.34
N LEU A 656 24.21 -12.35 20.60
CA LEU A 656 23.92 -13.36 19.58
C LEU A 656 22.45 -13.35 19.15
N THR A 657 21.59 -12.64 19.87
CA THR A 657 20.21 -12.36 19.42
C THR A 657 20.22 -11.47 18.18
N LEU A 658 19.12 -11.45 17.40
CA LEU A 658 19.04 -10.53 16.26
C LEU A 658 19.03 -9.05 16.68
N VAL A 659 18.50 -8.73 17.86
CA VAL A 659 18.64 -7.37 18.45
C VAL A 659 20.12 -7.06 18.74
N GLY A 660 20.86 -8.02 19.29
CA GLY A 660 22.31 -7.95 19.49
C GLY A 660 23.07 -7.70 18.20
N LYS A 661 22.81 -8.51 17.17
CA LYS A 661 23.39 -8.37 15.83
C LYS A 661 23.04 -7.05 15.14
N LEU A 662 21.82 -6.54 15.29
CA LEU A 662 21.38 -5.26 14.71
C LEU A 662 22.06 -4.06 15.38
N ALA A 663 22.41 -4.17 16.67
CA ALA A 663 23.09 -3.15 17.45
C ALA A 663 24.61 -3.02 17.15
N ARG A 664 25.23 -4.04 16.54
CA ARG A 664 26.69 -4.06 16.31
C ARG A 664 27.11 -2.92 15.38
N GLY A 665 28.08 -2.12 15.82
CA GLY A 665 28.58 -0.97 15.06
C GLY A 665 27.56 0.16 14.85
N LYS A 666 26.47 0.18 15.63
CA LYS A 666 25.52 1.30 15.65
C LYS A 666 25.88 2.30 16.74
N ASN A 667 25.57 3.57 16.50
CA ASN A 667 25.68 4.61 17.52
C ASN A 667 24.55 4.47 18.54
N TRP A 668 24.90 4.62 19.81
CA TRP A 668 23.99 4.52 20.94
C TRP A 668 23.61 5.90 21.47
N VAL A 669 22.34 6.06 21.82
CA VAL A 669 21.78 7.30 22.37
C VAL A 669 21.67 7.15 23.87
N GLU A 670 22.30 8.04 24.64
CA GLU A 670 22.10 8.06 26.09
C GLU A 670 20.70 8.57 26.46
N TRP A 671 20.05 7.92 27.43
CA TRP A 671 18.69 8.29 27.87
C TRP A 671 18.58 9.73 28.38
N THR A 672 19.66 10.29 28.95
CA THR A 672 19.74 11.68 29.40
C THR A 672 19.57 12.64 28.23
N ALA A 673 20.19 12.35 27.09
CA ALA A 673 20.08 13.15 25.88
C ALA A 673 18.66 13.09 25.27
N VAL A 674 17.93 11.99 25.46
CA VAL A 674 16.48 11.87 25.14
C VAL A 674 15.65 12.72 26.10
N ALA A 675 15.86 12.62 27.41
CA ALA A 675 15.11 13.38 28.41
C ALA A 675 15.30 14.90 28.24
N GLU A 676 16.52 15.32 27.91
CA GLU A 676 16.91 16.71 27.62
C GLU A 676 16.61 17.13 26.16
N GLN A 677 16.04 16.25 25.34
CA GLN A 677 15.68 16.47 23.93
C GLN A 677 16.83 17.01 23.06
N ARG A 678 18.07 16.61 23.36
CA ARG A 678 19.30 16.97 22.63
C ARG A 678 19.57 16.09 21.40
N VAL A 679 18.69 15.13 21.12
CA VAL A 679 18.83 14.15 20.04
C VAL A 679 17.58 14.06 19.18
N ASN A 680 17.79 13.79 17.90
CA ASN A 680 16.73 13.39 16.98
C ASN A 680 16.53 11.87 17.09
N LEU A 681 15.29 11.43 16.98
CA LEU A 681 14.84 10.03 17.03
C LEU A 681 14.05 9.72 15.74
N PRO A 682 13.73 8.44 15.45
CA PRO A 682 12.92 8.09 14.29
C PRO A 682 11.60 8.90 14.24
N ASP A 683 11.35 9.56 13.11
CA ASP A 683 10.25 10.52 12.84
C ASP A 683 10.08 11.69 13.84
N ALA A 684 11.07 12.01 14.68
CA ALA A 684 10.90 13.04 15.71
C ALA A 684 12.17 13.86 16.03
N ILE A 685 12.05 15.20 15.98
CA ILE A 685 13.14 16.14 16.27
C ILE A 685 13.18 16.47 17.77
N GLY A 686 14.36 16.44 18.37
CA GLY A 686 14.57 16.94 19.74
C GLY A 686 14.63 18.47 19.76
N LYS A 687 13.90 19.12 20.68
CA LYS A 687 13.84 20.60 20.81
C LYS A 687 15.19 21.29 20.99
N HIS A 688 16.19 20.56 21.48
CA HIS A 688 17.54 21.06 21.78
C HIS A 688 18.62 20.31 20.97
N ALA A 689 18.23 19.59 19.92
CA ALA A 689 19.16 18.93 19.01
C ALA A 689 19.78 19.93 18.01
N PHE A 690 21.08 19.78 17.72
CA PHE A 690 21.75 20.61 16.71
C PHE A 690 21.27 20.27 15.29
N PRO A 691 21.16 21.26 14.38
CA PRO A 691 20.60 21.07 13.02
C PRO A 691 21.49 20.28 12.04
N HIS A 692 22.61 19.69 12.49
CA HIS A 692 23.47 18.85 11.66
C HIS A 692 23.82 17.51 12.31
N ASN A 693 22.98 16.50 12.04
CA ASN A 693 23.43 15.22 11.49
C ASN A 693 22.24 14.45 10.86
N SER A 694 22.25 14.39 9.53
CA SER A 694 21.23 13.91 8.57
C SER A 694 20.05 14.85 8.23
N PRO A 695 19.94 15.32 6.96
CA PRO A 695 18.85 16.18 6.49
C PRO A 695 17.83 15.42 5.61
N ALA A 696 16.71 14.95 6.19
CA ALA A 696 15.46 14.68 5.45
C ALA A 696 14.26 14.40 6.38
N THR A 697 13.73 15.41 7.07
CA THR A 697 12.40 15.30 7.68
C THR A 697 11.30 15.36 6.61
N HIS A 698 10.93 14.20 6.07
CA HIS A 698 9.62 14.05 5.46
C HIS A 698 8.58 13.85 6.56
N GLN A 699 7.68 14.82 6.74
CA GLN A 699 6.46 14.61 7.53
C GLN A 699 5.68 13.42 6.95
N LEU A 700 5.57 12.34 7.71
CA LEU A 700 4.90 11.11 7.27
C LEU A 700 3.38 11.26 7.34
N THR A 701 2.75 11.72 6.26
CA THR A 701 1.30 11.58 6.05
C THR A 701 1.01 10.44 5.07
N GLY A 702 0.54 9.31 5.60
CA GLY A 702 -0.06 8.21 4.82
C GLY A 702 0.70 6.88 4.83
N THR A 703 -0.07 5.79 4.80
CA THR A 703 0.31 4.35 4.75
C THR A 703 1.20 3.83 5.88
N ARG A 704 0.61 2.88 6.62
CA ARG A 704 1.14 2.19 7.80
C ARG A 704 2.34 1.30 7.41
N PRO A 705 3.53 1.47 8.00
CA PRO A 705 4.48 0.39 8.08
C PRO A 705 3.97 -0.63 9.12
N ASN A 706 4.54 -1.82 9.10
CA ASN A 706 4.20 -2.86 10.05
C ASN A 706 5.46 -3.71 10.25
N PHE A 707 5.62 -4.30 11.43
CA PHE A 707 6.82 -4.98 11.85
C PHE A 707 6.46 -6.27 12.58
N ASP A 708 7.01 -7.41 12.11
CA ASP A 708 6.86 -8.67 12.84
C ASP A 708 8.02 -8.80 13.83
N VAL A 709 7.72 -8.49 15.08
CA VAL A 709 8.73 -8.39 16.14
C VAL A 709 9.19 -9.77 16.59
N ARG A 710 8.41 -10.84 16.36
CA ARG A 710 8.87 -12.23 16.60
C ARG A 710 10.06 -12.59 15.71
N ALA A 711 10.20 -11.95 14.54
CA ALA A 711 11.37 -12.13 13.69
C ALA A 711 12.66 -11.60 14.34
N LEU A 712 12.62 -10.64 15.27
CA LEU A 712 13.80 -10.21 16.05
C LEU A 712 14.23 -11.21 17.14
N PHE A 713 13.41 -12.23 17.43
CA PHE A 713 13.52 -13.04 18.62
C PHE A 713 13.70 -14.55 18.35
N ARG A 714 13.99 -14.94 17.10
CA ARG A 714 14.31 -16.32 16.70
C ARG A 714 15.74 -16.41 16.13
N HIS A 715 16.47 -17.49 16.40
CA HIS A 715 17.85 -17.68 15.91
C HIS A 715 18.20 -19.18 15.67
N PRO A 716 19.12 -19.53 14.74
CA PRO A 716 19.72 -20.88 14.60
C PRO A 716 21.01 -21.09 15.44
N SER A 717 21.52 -22.33 15.48
CA SER A 717 22.28 -23.01 16.57
C SER A 717 23.85 -23.02 16.57
N SER A 718 24.51 -22.72 17.72
CA SER A 718 25.92 -23.06 18.19
C SER A 718 26.09 -22.73 19.73
N GLU A 719 27.20 -22.97 20.49
CA GLU A 719 27.17 -23.04 22.00
C GLU A 719 28.29 -22.42 22.91
N THR A 720 27.92 -21.64 23.98
CA THR A 720 28.61 -21.26 25.29
C THR A 720 29.32 -19.90 25.65
N THR A 721 28.58 -18.95 26.28
CA THR A 721 28.95 -18.03 27.42
C THR A 721 30.24 -17.17 27.48
N SER A 722 30.11 -15.83 27.69
CA SER A 722 30.35 -15.13 28.99
C SER A 722 30.15 -13.59 28.97
N GLY A 723 29.80 -12.97 30.11
CA GLY A 723 30.15 -11.56 30.46
C GLY A 723 29.26 -10.35 30.04
N THR A 724 28.83 -9.55 31.05
CA THR A 724 28.50 -8.08 31.03
C THR A 724 27.16 -7.51 30.49
N ARG A 725 26.79 -6.34 31.07
CA ARG A 725 25.86 -5.20 30.73
C ARG A 725 24.44 -5.43 30.15
N THR A 726 23.51 -4.52 30.51
CA THR A 726 22.06 -4.55 30.23
C THR A 726 21.60 -3.45 29.25
N PHE A 727 20.59 -3.74 28.42
CA PHE A 727 19.97 -2.85 27.41
C PHE A 727 18.70 -2.15 27.94
N SER A 728 18.02 -1.35 27.09
CA SER A 728 16.85 -0.60 27.54
C SER A 728 15.75 -0.11 26.56
N ALA A 729 16.02 0.32 25.33
CA ALA A 729 14.93 0.57 24.36
C ALA A 729 15.43 0.63 22.92
N LEU A 730 14.78 -0.13 22.03
CA LEU A 730 14.90 0.04 20.58
C LEU A 730 13.72 0.89 20.12
N ALA A 731 13.97 2.01 19.44
CA ALA A 731 12.95 2.76 18.72
C ALA A 731 13.18 2.56 17.21
N CYS A 732 12.16 2.07 16.51
CA CYS A 732 12.09 1.97 15.05
C CYS A 732 10.99 2.89 14.54
#